data_AF-A0A062WUV6-F1
#
_entry.id   AF-A0A062WUV6-F1
#
_cell.length_a   1.000
_cell.length_b   1.000
_cell.length_c   1.000
_cell.angle_alpha   90.00
_cell.angle_beta   90.00
_cell.angle_gamma   90.00
#
_symmetry.space_group_name_H-M   'P 1'
#
loop_
_entity.id
_entity.type
_entity.pdbx_description
1 polymer ?
#
loop_
_entity_poly.entity_id
_entity_poly.type
_entity_poly.pdbx_seq_one_letter_code
_entity_poly.pdbx_strand_id
1 'polypeptide(L)'
;MSAAFDGSGYRQRVLAPLRARASLDTADPFLLAGLDPTVAYTDSDVGAHLVRVLAFLQRERNSAKYATLAAELVRRRAEWEEPLRDTDSRERVRARVLAARRSGDAERLAKVDGYLATVRERFGGIPASRVDGLRRLAVAAGVTVEEFDARLSREQIIIDAVGGGVEPLPAEVRRQISERLGELRALRGGDRVSTASLWAFLGLAPDASPERLRAAYAAMVAGNHHRPHDREKTVTADLLALVSARLIEGDPAAYTVGLMADAVDELRPAVEEHVVLDGELTAVAFEGLVRAALATGRGLTAAQAKSVVLEAARELGAAVNVGGVVDYVVCPGCGRPEAAGSVRHCRYCDTDLYTTCPSCGSMTEAAAVVCRHCGHSLRQAREAADALVAVRRALEGGHPRQAGEILTTAHPVLAAVGGPVAGTAEELGARVSAALGAADAGWRALTEARAACRADAALADARWLAAQAADVPGPDGRKPAEVLAELIAAQAVIRRRVEAARALPPEDQEAALAAVLATAADNREALAAMAALPLSPPSDLTAVPGPDGSVQLWWRASPSVGGPVSYRVERVVPVEAGDGQGVAPGRSSLGTTRSTELCDAGAPAWTPVRYEVTALCGERRSTPVETAPLVFTRDITDLRAERTAAGIRLDWSLGGALAAVTVERTVAPPAAVSQPPRRARGTGGLFHDTDVVVGVTYRYHVFVEYQDARGHPARTPGAEVTLEVAARPRPVHDLTAATAAGRTTLRWTPPPGWEVRIYATPVPQPPAVPAAITHVTSTAHATSTGPWPYPGSGPLPMIGIGPEGCDVSLAAIPDSSRLVGLSRSGQVSEVAQVGEVIYTPLTVHGGTAVVGRAVCHLAIEPVRDLRADDRGDSIVLSFQLPPGVTEARVLWRRDQPPTGPDDPYAASAKVTNTSLEIKGGWHLAAPRDGWAYHVACYPVYRSGGVARVVAAGVSVLARPATRPDPPPMPAASGSSPGGSAGVVSAGVVSGRPVVGTVADPITMQPPGGPTQPRTGGYPLPAATGAVPLPAATGTYPQPLATGPLRPVPEHASEAQTNPPSGPTAGSSTGPTPPQAPAVQPTVTYTVSRSGWRRRTLRVQVHTTGPAGDLILFARPGTVPPRAAAEAHELSRLAAVDQAGTRTIDVTLDGAQLPWGVRLLPALVHPTGWTITQPPDDALVIR
;
A
#
# COMPACT_ATOMS: atom_id res chain seq x y z
N MET A 1 -7.38 -99.73 -6.39
CA MET A 1 -8.75 -100.29 -6.26
C MET A 1 -9.73 -99.24 -6.79
N SER A 2 -10.74 -99.63 -7.58
CA SER A 2 -11.69 -98.65 -8.14
C SER A 2 -12.79 -98.31 -7.14
N ALA A 3 -13.18 -97.04 -7.04
CA ALA A 3 -14.26 -96.61 -6.16
C ALA A 3 -15.61 -97.16 -6.64
N ALA A 4 -16.41 -97.71 -5.72
CA ALA A 4 -17.73 -98.26 -6.05
C ALA A 4 -18.70 -97.13 -6.46
N PHE A 5 -19.51 -97.40 -7.50
CA PHE A 5 -20.50 -96.44 -7.98
C PHE A 5 -21.67 -96.28 -6.98
N ASP A 6 -21.98 -95.04 -6.60
CA ASP A 6 -23.07 -94.67 -5.69
C ASP A 6 -24.46 -94.84 -6.36
N GLY A 7 -24.90 -96.09 -6.46
CA GLY A 7 -26.22 -96.43 -7.00
C GLY A 7 -27.39 -95.94 -6.14
N SER A 8 -27.21 -95.79 -4.83
CA SER A 8 -28.27 -95.33 -3.93
C SER A 8 -28.51 -93.84 -4.04
N GLY A 9 -27.44 -93.04 -3.98
CA GLY A 9 -27.53 -91.60 -4.20
C GLY A 9 -27.85 -91.23 -5.64
N TYR A 10 -27.46 -92.02 -6.65
CA TYR A 10 -27.94 -91.83 -8.03
C TYR A 10 -29.46 -92.07 -8.15
N ARG A 11 -30.02 -93.10 -7.49
CA ARG A 11 -31.48 -93.27 -7.41
C ARG A 11 -32.18 -92.07 -6.77
N GLN A 12 -31.60 -91.48 -5.71
CA GLN A 12 -32.18 -90.36 -4.98
C GLN A 12 -32.06 -89.02 -5.73
N ARG A 13 -30.88 -88.72 -6.28
CA ARG A 13 -30.57 -87.43 -6.95
C ARG A 13 -31.08 -87.35 -8.39
N VAL A 14 -31.22 -88.50 -9.08
CA VAL A 14 -31.54 -88.55 -10.52
C VAL A 14 -32.86 -89.29 -10.77
N LEU A 15 -32.95 -90.58 -10.47
CA LEU A 15 -34.10 -91.40 -10.90
C LEU A 15 -35.41 -91.04 -10.19
N ALA A 16 -35.39 -90.66 -8.91
CA ALA A 16 -36.59 -90.26 -8.19
C ALA A 16 -37.18 -88.92 -8.69
N PRO A 17 -36.40 -87.82 -8.84
CA PRO A 17 -36.89 -86.58 -9.46
C PRO A 17 -37.39 -86.75 -10.90
N LEU A 18 -36.73 -87.57 -11.72
CA LEU A 18 -37.17 -87.84 -13.09
C LEU A 18 -38.46 -88.65 -13.14
N ARG A 19 -38.62 -89.66 -12.26
CA ARG A 19 -39.87 -90.45 -12.16
C ARG A 19 -41.08 -89.59 -11.70
N ALA A 20 -40.84 -88.48 -10.99
CA ALA A 20 -41.90 -87.56 -10.56
C ALA A 20 -42.40 -86.62 -11.69
N ARG A 21 -41.72 -86.60 -12.86
CA ARG A 21 -42.12 -85.78 -14.02
C ARG A 21 -42.99 -86.59 -14.98
N ALA A 22 -43.94 -85.92 -15.64
CA ALA A 22 -44.84 -86.56 -16.61
C ALA A 22 -44.14 -87.02 -17.91
N SER A 23 -42.97 -86.46 -18.22
CA SER A 23 -42.16 -86.79 -19.40
C SER A 23 -40.67 -86.75 -19.08
N LEU A 24 -39.87 -87.54 -19.81
CA LEU A 24 -38.41 -87.53 -19.70
C LEU A 24 -37.80 -86.47 -20.62
N ASP A 25 -37.39 -85.37 -20.02
CA ASP A 25 -36.56 -84.34 -20.62
C ASP A 25 -35.07 -84.75 -20.64
N THR A 26 -34.38 -84.46 -21.74
CA THR A 26 -32.94 -84.69 -21.96
C THR A 26 -32.13 -83.38 -22.07
N ALA A 27 -32.76 -82.21 -21.90
CA ALA A 27 -32.12 -80.90 -22.06
C ALA A 27 -31.03 -80.57 -21.01
N ASP A 28 -31.03 -81.25 -19.86
CA ASP A 28 -29.98 -81.23 -18.82
C ASP A 28 -29.26 -82.60 -18.72
N PRO A 29 -28.25 -82.87 -19.59
CA PRO A 29 -27.45 -84.08 -19.52
C PRO A 29 -26.68 -84.27 -18.21
N PHE A 30 -26.30 -83.19 -17.51
CA PHE A 30 -25.57 -83.27 -16.25
C PHE A 30 -26.41 -83.92 -15.16
N LEU A 31 -27.70 -83.53 -15.06
CA LEU A 31 -28.66 -84.19 -14.20
C LEU A 31 -28.79 -85.69 -14.54
N LEU A 32 -28.89 -86.06 -15.83
CA LEU A 32 -29.03 -87.46 -16.25
C LEU A 32 -27.77 -88.31 -15.96
N ALA A 33 -26.58 -87.75 -16.15
CA ALA A 33 -25.31 -88.39 -15.80
C ALA A 33 -25.04 -88.41 -14.28
N GLY A 34 -25.80 -87.65 -13.48
CA GLY A 34 -25.55 -87.47 -12.05
C GLY A 34 -24.23 -86.75 -11.76
N LEU A 35 -23.83 -85.83 -12.65
CA LEU A 35 -22.64 -84.98 -12.55
C LEU A 35 -23.05 -83.57 -12.12
N ASP A 36 -22.16 -82.86 -11.42
CA ASP A 36 -22.41 -81.48 -11.01
C ASP A 36 -21.91 -80.51 -12.09
N PRO A 37 -22.77 -79.71 -12.75
CA PRO A 37 -22.35 -78.76 -13.77
C PRO A 37 -21.51 -77.59 -13.22
N THR A 38 -21.35 -77.44 -11.90
CA THR A 38 -20.40 -76.47 -11.33
C THR A 38 -18.96 -76.99 -11.33
N VAL A 39 -18.75 -78.30 -11.29
CA VAL A 39 -17.42 -78.94 -11.19
C VAL A 39 -16.80 -79.16 -12.57
N ALA A 40 -15.49 -78.96 -12.67
CA ALA A 40 -14.72 -79.30 -13.87
C ALA A 40 -14.27 -80.78 -13.83
N TYR A 41 -14.42 -81.49 -14.95
CA TYR A 41 -14.05 -82.90 -15.09
C TYR A 41 -13.24 -83.12 -16.38
N THR A 42 -12.30 -84.08 -16.37
CA THR A 42 -11.58 -84.49 -17.59
C THR A 42 -12.40 -85.46 -18.43
N ASP A 43 -12.12 -85.55 -19.74
CA ASP A 43 -12.82 -86.48 -20.64
C ASP A 43 -12.65 -87.95 -20.23
N SER A 44 -11.50 -88.29 -19.64
CA SER A 44 -11.21 -89.61 -19.07
C SER A 44 -12.12 -89.92 -17.87
N ASP A 45 -12.27 -88.97 -16.94
CA ASP A 45 -13.11 -89.12 -15.75
C ASP A 45 -14.59 -89.20 -16.11
N VAL A 46 -15.05 -88.35 -17.04
CA VAL A 46 -16.44 -88.36 -17.53
C VAL A 46 -16.72 -89.66 -18.28
N GLY A 47 -15.84 -90.08 -19.20
CA GLY A 47 -15.99 -91.35 -19.91
C GLY A 47 -16.08 -92.55 -18.97
N ALA A 48 -15.15 -92.64 -18.00
CA ALA A 48 -15.17 -93.67 -16.97
C ALA A 48 -16.43 -93.60 -16.08
N HIS A 49 -16.98 -92.42 -15.83
CA HIS A 49 -18.21 -92.23 -15.06
C HIS A 49 -19.46 -92.64 -15.84
N LEU A 50 -19.62 -92.20 -17.10
CA LEU A 50 -20.74 -92.56 -17.96
C LEU A 50 -20.83 -94.09 -18.15
N VAL A 51 -19.69 -94.78 -18.28
CA VAL A 51 -19.65 -96.26 -18.30
C VAL A 51 -20.20 -96.88 -17.00
N ARG A 52 -19.87 -96.31 -15.83
CA ARG A 52 -20.43 -96.76 -14.53
C ARG A 52 -21.94 -96.48 -14.42
N VAL A 53 -22.40 -95.31 -14.89
CA VAL A 53 -23.82 -94.94 -14.95
C VAL A 53 -24.60 -95.90 -15.85
N LEU A 54 -24.11 -96.17 -17.07
CA LEU A 54 -24.71 -97.17 -17.97
C LEU A 54 -24.78 -98.55 -17.33
N ALA A 55 -23.68 -99.04 -16.77
CA ALA A 55 -23.64 -100.35 -16.12
C ALA A 55 -24.57 -100.43 -14.89
N PHE A 56 -24.91 -99.30 -14.27
CA PHE A 56 -25.95 -99.22 -13.24
C PHE A 56 -27.36 -99.21 -13.84
N LEU A 57 -27.64 -98.32 -14.80
CA LEU A 57 -28.94 -98.23 -15.48
C LEU A 57 -29.35 -99.54 -16.16
N GLN A 58 -28.41 -100.26 -16.79
CA GLN A 58 -28.65 -101.56 -17.39
C GLN A 58 -29.11 -102.61 -16.36
N ARG A 59 -28.64 -102.54 -15.11
CA ARG A 59 -29.13 -103.40 -14.01
C ARG A 59 -30.48 -102.93 -13.48
N GLU A 60 -30.70 -101.61 -13.40
CA GLU A 60 -32.01 -101.03 -13.02
C GLU A 60 -33.12 -101.30 -14.07
N ARG A 61 -32.82 -101.76 -15.29
CA ARG A 61 -33.85 -102.25 -16.24
C ARG A 61 -34.68 -103.40 -15.68
N ASN A 62 -34.15 -104.16 -14.73
CA ASN A 62 -34.85 -105.25 -14.03
C ASN A 62 -35.40 -104.82 -12.65
N SER A 63 -35.36 -103.52 -12.33
CA SER A 63 -35.79 -102.96 -11.04
C SER A 63 -37.29 -102.72 -11.01
N ALA A 64 -38.00 -103.38 -10.08
CA ALA A 64 -39.45 -103.22 -9.91
C ALA A 64 -39.91 -101.77 -9.69
N LYS A 65 -39.01 -100.86 -9.28
CA LYS A 65 -39.32 -99.42 -9.10
C LYS A 65 -38.89 -98.52 -10.27
N TYR A 66 -37.91 -98.91 -11.08
CA TYR A 66 -37.32 -98.02 -12.09
C TYR A 66 -37.16 -98.61 -13.50
N ALA A 67 -37.55 -99.87 -13.74
CA ALA A 67 -37.38 -100.60 -15.01
C ALA A 67 -37.68 -99.77 -16.26
N THR A 68 -38.87 -99.16 -16.36
CA THR A 68 -39.29 -98.37 -17.53
C THR A 68 -38.43 -97.13 -17.75
N LEU A 69 -38.14 -96.37 -16.69
CA LEU A 69 -37.32 -95.16 -16.75
C LEU A 69 -35.84 -95.48 -17.06
N ALA A 70 -35.30 -96.55 -16.47
CA ALA A 70 -33.94 -97.01 -16.74
C ALA A 70 -33.80 -97.56 -18.16
N ALA A 71 -34.81 -98.28 -18.67
CA ALA A 71 -34.85 -98.73 -20.07
C ALA A 71 -34.91 -97.54 -21.04
N GLU A 72 -35.70 -96.52 -20.73
CA GLU A 72 -35.82 -95.31 -21.55
C GLU A 72 -34.53 -94.47 -21.56
N LEU A 73 -33.89 -94.25 -20.40
CA LEU A 73 -32.60 -93.57 -20.31
C LEU A 73 -31.49 -94.32 -21.09
N VAL A 74 -31.50 -95.65 -21.08
CA VAL A 74 -30.58 -96.48 -21.88
C VAL A 74 -30.93 -96.44 -23.37
N ARG A 75 -32.22 -96.37 -23.75
CA ARG A 75 -32.67 -96.22 -25.14
C ARG A 75 -32.20 -94.90 -25.74
N ARG A 76 -32.37 -93.79 -25.00
CA ARG A 76 -32.02 -92.42 -25.41
C ARG A 76 -30.59 -92.00 -25.04
N ARG A 77 -29.70 -92.96 -24.73
CA ARG A 77 -28.36 -92.70 -24.18
C ARG A 77 -27.50 -91.72 -24.98
N ALA A 78 -27.60 -91.74 -26.30
CA ALA A 78 -26.82 -90.86 -27.17
C ALA A 78 -27.17 -89.37 -26.97
N GLU A 79 -28.40 -89.04 -26.57
CA GLU A 79 -28.85 -87.66 -26.38
C GLU A 79 -28.20 -86.99 -25.15
N TRP A 80 -27.75 -87.77 -24.16
CA TRP A 80 -27.21 -87.24 -22.90
C TRP A 80 -25.78 -87.70 -22.60
N GLU A 81 -25.28 -88.79 -23.20
CA GLU A 81 -23.85 -89.12 -23.14
C GLU A 81 -23.03 -88.27 -24.11
N GLU A 82 -23.42 -88.19 -25.38
CA GLU A 82 -22.60 -87.57 -26.43
C GLU A 82 -22.24 -86.10 -26.13
N PRO A 83 -23.17 -85.25 -25.65
CA PRO A 83 -22.85 -83.85 -25.34
C PRO A 83 -21.95 -83.67 -24.11
N LEU A 84 -21.61 -84.74 -23.38
CA LEU A 84 -20.73 -84.71 -22.21
C LEU A 84 -19.34 -85.33 -22.47
N ARG A 85 -19.15 -86.11 -23.53
CA ARG A 85 -17.90 -86.87 -23.78
C ARG A 85 -16.71 -86.00 -24.17
N ASP A 86 -16.97 -84.96 -24.96
CA ASP A 86 -15.98 -83.99 -25.46
C ASP A 86 -15.95 -82.75 -24.53
N THR A 87 -14.77 -82.26 -24.18
CA THR A 87 -14.59 -81.08 -23.30
C THR A 87 -15.32 -79.86 -23.84
N ASP A 88 -15.17 -79.56 -25.12
CA ASP A 88 -15.74 -78.38 -25.77
C ASP A 88 -17.27 -78.41 -25.76
N SER A 89 -17.85 -79.58 -26.07
CA SER A 89 -19.29 -79.81 -26.07
C SER A 89 -19.86 -79.84 -24.65
N ARG A 90 -19.13 -80.42 -23.68
CA ARG A 90 -19.49 -80.43 -22.27
C ARG A 90 -19.58 -79.02 -21.71
N GLU A 91 -18.61 -78.14 -21.99
CA GLU A 91 -18.66 -76.73 -21.56
C GLU A 91 -19.79 -75.94 -22.24
N ARG A 92 -20.04 -76.16 -23.54
CA ARG A 92 -21.20 -75.55 -24.23
C ARG A 92 -22.53 -75.94 -23.57
N VAL A 93 -22.70 -77.19 -23.17
CA VAL A 93 -23.90 -77.66 -22.45
C VAL A 93 -23.92 -77.15 -21.01
N ARG A 94 -22.79 -77.13 -20.31
CA ARG A 94 -22.63 -76.62 -18.94
C ARG A 94 -23.12 -75.18 -18.83
N ALA A 95 -22.66 -74.31 -19.74
CA ALA A 95 -23.09 -72.91 -19.81
C ALA A 95 -24.60 -72.78 -20.02
N ARG A 96 -25.19 -73.57 -20.93
CA ARG A 96 -26.63 -73.59 -21.21
C ARG A 96 -27.46 -74.05 -20.00
N VAL A 97 -27.05 -75.14 -19.35
CA VAL A 97 -27.74 -75.70 -18.16
C VAL A 97 -27.68 -74.73 -16.98
N LEU A 98 -26.51 -74.12 -16.72
CA LEU A 98 -26.36 -73.13 -15.65
C LEU A 98 -27.16 -71.85 -15.92
N ALA A 99 -27.32 -71.44 -17.19
CA ALA A 99 -28.18 -70.33 -17.56
C ALA A 99 -29.68 -70.65 -17.37
N ALA A 100 -30.13 -71.82 -17.82
CA ALA A 100 -31.52 -72.26 -17.67
C ALA A 100 -31.95 -72.36 -16.19
N ARG A 101 -31.10 -72.91 -15.31
CA ARG A 101 -31.37 -72.98 -13.87
C ARG A 101 -31.58 -71.59 -13.26
N ARG A 102 -30.68 -70.65 -13.51
CA ARG A 102 -30.80 -69.25 -13.04
C ARG A 102 -32.09 -68.55 -13.51
N SER A 103 -32.58 -68.87 -14.72
CA SER A 103 -33.83 -68.30 -15.24
C SER A 103 -35.05 -68.77 -14.43
N GLY A 104 -35.15 -70.07 -14.15
CA GLY A 104 -36.24 -70.64 -13.34
C GLY A 104 -36.20 -70.21 -11.87
N ASP A 105 -35.04 -69.84 -11.36
CA ASP A 105 -34.90 -69.22 -10.03
C ASP A 105 -35.44 -67.78 -10.06
N ALA A 106 -35.06 -66.99 -11.06
CA ALA A 106 -35.53 -65.60 -11.23
C ALA A 106 -37.07 -65.51 -11.38
N GLU A 107 -37.70 -66.42 -12.13
CA GLU A 107 -39.16 -66.43 -12.32
C GLU A 107 -39.94 -66.74 -11.03
N ARG A 108 -39.51 -67.74 -10.24
CA ARG A 108 -40.14 -68.06 -8.94
C ARG A 108 -40.08 -66.87 -7.98
N LEU A 109 -38.93 -66.22 -7.94
CA LEU A 109 -38.65 -65.08 -7.08
C LEU A 109 -39.46 -63.84 -7.50
N ALA A 110 -39.46 -63.49 -8.79
CA ALA A 110 -40.23 -62.36 -9.34
C ALA A 110 -41.74 -62.49 -9.08
N LYS A 111 -42.27 -63.72 -9.05
CA LYS A 111 -43.67 -63.99 -8.70
C LYS A 111 -44.01 -63.63 -7.24
N VAL A 112 -43.09 -63.86 -6.31
CA VAL A 112 -43.23 -63.44 -4.89
C VAL A 112 -43.06 -61.94 -4.74
N ASP A 113 -42.09 -61.36 -5.46
CA ASP A 113 -41.89 -59.90 -5.50
C ASP A 113 -43.14 -59.17 -6.04
N GLY A 114 -43.85 -59.78 -7.00
CA GLY A 114 -45.16 -59.33 -7.48
C GLY A 114 -46.29 -59.39 -6.44
N TYR A 115 -46.34 -60.45 -5.59
CA TYR A 115 -47.31 -60.52 -4.49
C TYR A 115 -47.07 -59.41 -3.44
N LEU A 116 -45.80 -59.15 -3.10
CA LEU A 116 -45.43 -58.06 -2.19
C LEU A 116 -45.80 -56.69 -2.79
N ALA A 117 -45.50 -56.46 -4.07
CA ALA A 117 -45.88 -55.25 -4.78
C ALA A 117 -47.41 -55.02 -4.78
N THR A 118 -48.22 -56.03 -5.12
CA THR A 118 -49.69 -55.91 -5.13
C THR A 118 -50.27 -55.55 -3.76
N VAL A 119 -49.69 -56.06 -2.67
CA VAL A 119 -50.12 -55.72 -1.31
C VAL A 119 -49.67 -54.31 -0.93
N ARG A 120 -48.41 -53.94 -1.20
CA ARG A 120 -47.87 -52.60 -0.96
C ARG A 120 -48.66 -51.52 -1.70
N GLU A 121 -48.97 -51.73 -2.98
CA GLU A 121 -49.76 -50.79 -3.80
C GLU A 121 -51.20 -50.60 -3.31
N ARG A 122 -51.76 -51.58 -2.59
CA ARG A 122 -53.14 -51.51 -2.06
C ARG A 122 -53.22 -50.93 -0.64
N PHE A 123 -52.17 -51.04 0.17
CA PHE A 123 -52.20 -50.67 1.59
C PHE A 123 -51.14 -49.64 2.03
N GLY A 124 -50.23 -49.23 1.15
CA GLY A 124 -49.11 -48.33 1.48
C GLY A 124 -47.94 -49.03 2.19
N GLY A 125 -47.98 -50.36 2.30
CA GLY A 125 -47.03 -51.21 3.02
C GLY A 125 -47.54 -52.64 3.08
N ILE A 126 -46.87 -53.52 3.84
CA ILE A 126 -47.31 -54.90 4.06
C ILE A 126 -48.07 -55.00 5.39
N PRO A 127 -49.38 -55.27 5.40
CA PRO A 127 -50.16 -55.39 6.63
C PRO A 127 -49.73 -56.59 7.48
N ALA A 128 -49.48 -56.36 8.76
CA ALA A 128 -49.03 -57.38 9.71
C ALA A 128 -49.96 -58.60 9.73
N SER A 129 -51.28 -58.40 9.69
CA SER A 129 -52.27 -59.49 9.66
C SER A 129 -52.15 -60.42 8.44
N ARG A 130 -51.49 -59.97 7.36
CA ARG A 130 -51.40 -60.69 6.07
C ARG A 130 -50.04 -61.36 5.83
N VAL A 131 -49.05 -61.13 6.70
CA VAL A 131 -47.69 -61.70 6.56
C VAL A 131 -47.73 -63.23 6.44
N ASP A 132 -48.45 -63.93 7.31
CA ASP A 132 -48.55 -65.40 7.24
C ASP A 132 -49.37 -65.90 6.04
N GLY A 133 -50.26 -65.06 5.50
CA GLY A 133 -50.93 -65.34 4.22
C GLY A 133 -49.95 -65.29 3.05
N LEU A 134 -49.12 -64.24 3.01
CA LEU A 134 -48.06 -64.06 2.00
C LEU A 134 -46.98 -65.14 2.11
N ARG A 135 -46.56 -65.51 3.33
CA ARG A 135 -45.60 -66.60 3.59
C ARG A 135 -46.12 -67.94 3.04
N ARG A 136 -47.41 -68.26 3.22
CA ARG A 136 -48.06 -69.44 2.60
C ARG A 136 -48.06 -69.37 1.07
N LEU A 137 -48.31 -68.19 0.47
CA LEU A 137 -48.27 -68.00 -0.98
C LEU A 137 -46.86 -68.10 -1.57
N ALA A 138 -45.83 -67.65 -0.85
CA ALA A 138 -44.43 -67.77 -1.26
C ALA A 138 -43.98 -69.24 -1.28
N VAL A 139 -44.32 -70.01 -0.24
CA VAL A 139 -44.09 -71.47 -0.21
C VAL A 139 -44.84 -72.18 -1.34
N ALA A 140 -46.08 -71.78 -1.64
CA ALA A 140 -46.84 -72.31 -2.78
C ALA A 140 -46.26 -71.91 -4.16
N ALA A 141 -45.50 -70.82 -4.24
CA ALA A 141 -44.70 -70.44 -5.42
C ALA A 141 -43.34 -71.15 -5.49
N GLY A 142 -42.99 -71.96 -4.48
CA GLY A 142 -41.73 -72.70 -4.41
C GLY A 142 -40.55 -71.87 -3.93
N VAL A 143 -40.77 -70.81 -3.15
CA VAL A 143 -39.75 -69.98 -2.48
C VAL A 143 -39.70 -70.36 -1.00
N THR A 144 -38.52 -70.44 -0.38
CA THR A 144 -38.43 -70.85 1.03
C THR A 144 -38.88 -69.74 1.99
N VAL A 145 -39.10 -70.09 3.27
CA VAL A 145 -39.49 -69.11 4.30
C VAL A 145 -38.36 -68.10 4.53
N GLU A 146 -37.11 -68.54 4.48
CA GLU A 146 -35.92 -67.70 4.63
C GLU A 146 -35.73 -66.76 3.42
N GLU A 147 -35.97 -67.25 2.20
CA GLU A 147 -35.94 -66.44 0.97
C GLU A 147 -37.07 -65.39 0.90
N PHE A 148 -38.20 -65.66 1.56
CA PHE A 148 -39.32 -64.75 1.72
C PHE A 148 -39.07 -63.73 2.86
N ASP A 149 -38.66 -64.18 4.04
CA ASP A 149 -38.41 -63.29 5.19
C ASP A 149 -37.22 -62.34 4.91
N ALA A 150 -36.22 -62.76 4.12
CA ALA A 150 -35.12 -61.90 3.63
C ALA A 150 -35.52 -60.90 2.51
N ARG A 151 -36.77 -60.98 2.03
CA ARG A 151 -37.43 -59.94 1.21
C ARG A 151 -38.33 -59.07 2.06
N LEU A 152 -39.13 -59.67 2.93
CA LEU A 152 -40.05 -58.99 3.84
C LEU A 152 -39.30 -57.99 4.75
N SER A 153 -38.07 -58.30 5.15
CA SER A 153 -37.18 -57.37 5.88
C SER A 153 -36.78 -56.10 5.11
N ARG A 154 -37.11 -56.00 3.83
CA ARG A 154 -36.91 -54.82 2.96
C ARG A 154 -38.20 -54.03 2.72
N GLU A 155 -39.34 -54.59 3.12
CA GLU A 155 -40.66 -54.00 2.96
C GLU A 155 -41.12 -53.35 4.28
N GLN A 156 -41.87 -52.26 4.20
CA GLN A 156 -42.41 -51.62 5.40
C GLN A 156 -43.63 -52.40 5.90
N ILE A 157 -43.47 -53.11 7.04
CA ILE A 157 -44.59 -53.73 7.75
C ILE A 157 -45.40 -52.64 8.45
N ILE A 158 -46.71 -52.62 8.21
CA ILE A 158 -47.66 -51.69 8.81
C ILE A 158 -48.63 -52.43 9.74
N ILE A 159 -48.90 -51.84 10.90
CA ILE A 159 -49.81 -52.40 11.91
C ILE A 159 -51.24 -52.07 11.49
N ASP A 160 -51.95 -53.06 10.97
CA ASP A 160 -53.32 -52.95 10.46
C ASP A 160 -54.38 -53.52 11.41
N ALA A 161 -53.95 -54.30 12.40
CA ALA A 161 -54.82 -54.97 13.36
C ALA A 161 -55.44 -53.97 14.35
N VAL A 162 -56.70 -53.63 14.13
CA VAL A 162 -57.57 -53.14 15.20
C VAL A 162 -57.77 -54.26 16.23
N GLY A 163 -57.77 -53.93 17.52
CA GLY A 163 -58.19 -54.85 18.57
C GLY A 163 -57.21 -55.98 18.89
N GLY A 164 -55.93 -55.64 19.12
CA GLY A 164 -54.94 -56.55 19.71
C GLY A 164 -55.19 -56.90 21.19
N GLY A 165 -56.45 -57.13 21.58
CA GLY A 165 -56.89 -57.37 22.97
C GLY A 165 -56.92 -56.13 23.89
N VAL A 166 -56.42 -54.98 23.43
CA VAL A 166 -56.38 -53.73 24.22
C VAL A 166 -57.73 -53.01 24.17
N GLU A 167 -58.32 -52.78 25.35
CA GLU A 167 -59.57 -52.05 25.52
C GLU A 167 -59.34 -50.52 25.49
N PRO A 168 -60.19 -49.72 24.83
CA PRO A 168 -60.04 -48.26 24.79
C PRO A 168 -60.19 -47.62 26.17
N LEU A 169 -59.48 -46.51 26.42
CA LEU A 169 -59.67 -45.73 27.65
C LEU A 169 -61.15 -45.36 27.88
N PRO A 170 -61.65 -45.34 29.14
CA PRO A 170 -63.04 -44.99 29.45
C PRO A 170 -63.46 -43.64 28.87
N ALA A 171 -64.67 -43.57 28.29
CA ALA A 171 -65.15 -42.40 27.54
C ALA A 171 -65.09 -41.07 28.31
N GLU A 172 -65.32 -41.10 29.63
CA GLU A 172 -65.17 -39.95 30.53
C GLU A 172 -63.75 -39.37 30.51
N VAL A 173 -62.72 -40.23 30.52
CA VAL A 173 -61.31 -39.82 30.44
C VAL A 173 -60.97 -39.29 29.04
N ARG A 174 -61.54 -39.89 27.98
CA ARG A 174 -61.38 -39.39 26.60
C ARG A 174 -61.97 -37.99 26.44
N ARG A 175 -63.17 -37.74 27.02
CA ARG A 175 -63.80 -36.42 27.07
C ARG A 175 -62.96 -35.40 27.85
N GLN A 176 -62.49 -35.76 29.05
CA GLN A 176 -61.62 -34.87 29.85
C GLN A 176 -60.36 -34.43 29.08
N ILE A 177 -59.73 -35.34 28.34
CA ILE A 177 -58.56 -35.04 27.49
C ILE A 177 -58.95 -34.10 26.34
N SER A 178 -60.07 -34.36 25.66
CA SER A 178 -60.49 -33.54 24.52
C SER A 178 -60.92 -32.11 24.94
N GLU A 179 -61.56 -31.96 26.10
CA GLU A 179 -61.90 -30.66 26.70
C GLU A 179 -60.64 -29.83 27.01
N ARG A 180 -59.63 -30.41 27.65
CA ARG A 180 -58.36 -29.70 27.96
C ARG A 180 -57.53 -29.38 26.72
N LEU A 181 -57.52 -30.25 25.71
CA LEU A 181 -56.92 -29.94 24.41
C LEU A 181 -57.67 -28.80 23.69
N GLY A 182 -59.00 -28.76 23.78
CA GLY A 182 -59.83 -27.67 23.28
C GLY A 182 -59.59 -26.33 23.99
N GLU A 183 -59.42 -26.37 25.31
CA GLU A 183 -59.05 -25.18 26.10
C GLU A 183 -57.66 -24.66 25.72
N LEU A 184 -56.67 -25.54 25.58
CA LEU A 184 -55.33 -25.16 25.11
C LEU A 184 -55.36 -24.58 23.68
N ARG A 185 -56.22 -25.12 22.80
CA ARG A 185 -56.42 -24.63 21.43
C ARG A 185 -56.95 -23.21 21.40
N ALA A 186 -57.89 -22.88 22.28
CA ALA A 186 -58.43 -21.52 22.40
C ALA A 186 -57.36 -20.53 22.90
N LEU A 187 -56.54 -20.93 23.87
CA LEU A 187 -55.43 -20.12 24.38
C LEU A 187 -54.33 -19.91 23.32
N ARG A 188 -54.03 -20.92 22.49
CA ARG A 188 -53.05 -20.87 21.39
C ARG A 188 -53.63 -20.36 20.06
N GLY A 189 -54.57 -19.41 20.11
CA GLY A 189 -55.08 -18.72 18.92
C GLY A 189 -55.73 -19.62 17.86
N GLY A 190 -56.13 -20.84 18.22
CA GLY A 190 -56.76 -21.80 17.31
C GLY A 190 -55.85 -22.89 16.74
N ASP A 191 -54.61 -23.06 17.20
CA ASP A 191 -53.68 -24.11 16.74
C ASP A 191 -54.28 -25.53 16.86
N ARG A 192 -54.89 -26.00 15.76
CA ARG A 192 -55.51 -27.33 15.64
C ARG A 192 -54.47 -28.46 15.55
N VAL A 193 -53.26 -28.17 15.07
CA VAL A 193 -52.23 -29.18 14.84
C VAL A 193 -51.70 -29.67 16.17
N SER A 194 -51.21 -28.76 17.01
CA SER A 194 -50.52 -29.14 18.25
C SER A 194 -51.45 -29.49 19.41
N THR A 195 -52.76 -29.38 19.18
CA THR A 195 -53.82 -29.74 20.12
C THR A 195 -54.75 -30.84 19.57
N ALA A 196 -54.32 -31.57 18.55
CA ALA A 196 -55.11 -32.65 17.94
C ALA A 196 -55.27 -33.86 18.87
N SER A 197 -54.22 -34.19 19.63
CA SER A 197 -54.14 -35.32 20.56
C SER A 197 -53.00 -35.10 21.56
N LEU A 198 -52.90 -35.94 22.61
CA LEU A 198 -51.75 -35.92 23.53
C LEU A 198 -50.43 -36.21 22.80
N TRP A 199 -50.46 -37.03 21.74
CA TRP A 199 -49.31 -37.27 20.86
C TRP A 199 -48.87 -36.00 20.15
N ALA A 200 -49.80 -35.27 19.52
CA ALA A 200 -49.51 -34.02 18.84
C ALA A 200 -49.10 -32.88 19.80
N PHE A 201 -49.62 -32.88 21.02
CA PHE A 201 -49.19 -32.01 22.12
C PHE A 201 -47.72 -32.26 22.47
N LEU A 202 -47.32 -33.52 22.66
CA LEU A 202 -45.91 -33.92 22.84
C LEU A 202 -45.04 -33.73 21.60
N GLY A 203 -45.65 -33.55 20.42
CA GLY A 203 -44.97 -33.48 19.14
C GLY A 203 -44.45 -34.82 18.63
N LEU A 204 -45.06 -35.92 19.05
CA LEU A 204 -44.71 -37.28 18.66
C LEU A 204 -45.78 -37.89 17.75
N ALA A 205 -45.38 -38.91 16.99
CA ALA A 205 -46.31 -39.82 16.34
C ALA A 205 -46.69 -40.97 17.31
N PRO A 206 -47.85 -41.64 17.12
CA PRO A 206 -48.33 -42.69 18.03
C PRO A 206 -47.44 -43.95 18.13
N ASP A 207 -46.47 -44.09 17.23
CA ASP A 207 -45.46 -45.17 17.15
C ASP A 207 -44.10 -44.78 17.75
N ALA A 208 -44.01 -43.62 18.43
CA ALA A 208 -42.76 -43.16 19.03
C ALA A 208 -42.25 -44.08 20.15
N SER A 209 -40.93 -44.32 20.19
CA SER A 209 -40.33 -45.19 21.20
C SER A 209 -40.49 -44.64 22.63
N PRO A 210 -40.62 -45.49 23.67
CA PRO A 210 -40.82 -45.06 25.05
C PRO A 210 -39.76 -44.08 25.58
N GLU A 211 -38.54 -44.15 25.05
CA GLU A 211 -37.44 -43.23 25.35
C GLU A 211 -37.71 -41.82 24.79
N ARG A 212 -38.13 -41.72 23.53
CA ARG A 212 -38.54 -40.45 22.90
C ARG A 212 -39.77 -39.84 23.59
N LEU A 213 -40.70 -40.69 24.05
CA LEU A 213 -41.86 -40.28 24.84
C LEU A 213 -41.46 -39.65 26.18
N ARG A 214 -40.60 -40.30 26.97
CA ARG A 214 -40.08 -39.74 28.22
C ARG A 214 -39.26 -38.46 27.99
N ALA A 215 -38.46 -38.41 26.94
CA ALA A 215 -37.65 -37.23 26.60
C ALA A 215 -38.52 -36.02 26.21
N ALA A 216 -39.53 -36.20 25.35
CA ALA A 216 -40.45 -35.13 24.95
C ALA A 216 -41.28 -34.62 26.14
N TYR A 217 -41.74 -35.53 27.00
CA TYR A 217 -42.42 -35.18 28.24
C TYR A 217 -41.53 -34.34 29.16
N ALA A 218 -40.31 -34.80 29.46
CA ALA A 218 -39.36 -34.07 30.31
C ALA A 218 -39.02 -32.68 29.76
N ALA A 219 -38.81 -32.56 28.44
CA ALA A 219 -38.56 -31.29 27.77
C ALA A 219 -39.75 -30.32 27.91
N MET A 220 -40.99 -30.79 27.77
CA MET A 220 -42.18 -29.93 27.89
C MET A 220 -42.56 -29.63 29.36
N VAL A 221 -42.26 -30.52 30.31
CA VAL A 221 -42.31 -30.21 31.75
C VAL A 221 -41.33 -29.07 32.07
N ALA A 222 -40.07 -29.19 31.64
CA ALA A 222 -39.06 -28.14 31.82
C ALA A 222 -39.50 -26.82 31.17
N GLY A 223 -39.98 -26.85 29.93
CA GLY A 223 -40.52 -25.67 29.24
C GLY A 223 -41.69 -25.02 29.98
N ASN A 224 -42.61 -25.83 30.54
CA ASN A 224 -43.75 -25.30 31.29
C ASN A 224 -43.34 -24.67 32.63
N HIS A 225 -42.31 -25.21 33.32
CA HIS A 225 -41.80 -24.60 34.55
C HIS A 225 -41.31 -23.16 34.33
N HIS A 226 -40.65 -22.87 33.21
CA HIS A 226 -40.07 -21.56 32.89
C HIS A 226 -41.09 -20.51 32.40
N ARG A 227 -42.33 -20.91 32.07
CA ARG A 227 -43.38 -19.97 31.64
C ARG A 227 -43.83 -19.01 32.75
N PRO A 228 -44.31 -17.79 32.42
CA PRO A 228 -45.07 -16.95 33.35
C PRO A 228 -46.26 -17.69 33.99
N HIS A 229 -46.74 -17.21 35.14
CA HIS A 229 -47.84 -17.87 35.85
C HIS A 229 -49.22 -17.47 35.29
N ASP A 230 -49.52 -17.93 34.08
CA ASP A 230 -50.77 -17.69 33.35
C ASP A 230 -51.69 -18.94 33.26
N ARG A 231 -52.83 -18.80 32.56
CA ARG A 231 -53.78 -19.90 32.36
C ARG A 231 -53.24 -21.00 31.45
N GLU A 232 -52.39 -20.68 30.47
CA GLU A 232 -51.80 -21.69 29.58
C GLU A 232 -50.83 -22.59 30.36
N LYS A 233 -50.08 -22.04 31.32
CA LYS A 233 -49.22 -22.80 32.23
C LYS A 233 -50.01 -23.83 33.05
N THR A 234 -51.19 -23.46 33.55
CA THR A 234 -52.10 -24.39 34.26
C THR A 234 -52.63 -25.47 33.33
N VAL A 235 -53.20 -25.11 32.17
CA VAL A 235 -53.79 -26.09 31.23
C VAL A 235 -52.71 -27.03 30.66
N THR A 236 -51.49 -26.53 30.44
CA THR A 236 -50.33 -27.33 30.04
C THR A 236 -49.90 -28.29 31.15
N ALA A 237 -50.00 -27.91 32.43
CA ALA A 237 -49.73 -28.79 33.57
C ALA A 237 -50.78 -29.91 33.70
N ASP A 238 -52.07 -29.59 33.57
CA ASP A 238 -53.17 -30.59 33.54
C ASP A 238 -52.94 -31.63 32.43
N LEU A 239 -52.58 -31.17 31.21
CA LEU A 239 -52.29 -32.04 30.07
C LEU A 239 -51.02 -32.88 30.26
N LEU A 240 -49.99 -32.34 30.92
CA LEU A 240 -48.78 -33.11 31.26
C LEU A 240 -49.08 -34.19 32.32
N ALA A 241 -49.93 -33.92 33.31
CA ALA A 241 -50.39 -34.93 34.27
C ALA A 241 -51.18 -36.06 33.57
N LEU A 242 -52.05 -35.71 32.60
CA LEU A 242 -52.76 -36.67 31.76
C LEU A 242 -51.80 -37.48 30.87
N VAL A 243 -50.73 -36.89 30.34
CA VAL A 243 -49.66 -37.62 29.63
C VAL A 243 -48.98 -38.63 30.55
N SER A 244 -48.57 -38.23 31.76
CA SER A 244 -47.86 -39.11 32.70
C SER A 244 -48.72 -40.34 33.03
N ALA A 245 -49.95 -40.10 33.50
CA ALA A 245 -50.88 -41.14 33.96
C ALA A 245 -51.48 -42.05 32.86
N ARG A 246 -51.26 -41.75 31.57
CA ARG A 246 -51.88 -42.48 30.44
C ARG A 246 -50.92 -42.95 29.36
N LEU A 247 -49.78 -42.27 29.16
CA LEU A 247 -48.79 -42.62 28.14
C LEU A 247 -47.43 -43.05 28.75
N ILE A 248 -47.13 -42.70 30.01
CA ILE A 248 -45.84 -43.06 30.65
C ILE A 248 -46.04 -44.15 31.70
N GLU A 249 -47.09 -44.04 32.51
CA GLU A 249 -47.46 -44.98 33.58
C GLU A 249 -48.51 -46.01 33.12
N GLY A 250 -49.30 -45.66 32.08
CA GLY A 250 -50.32 -46.51 31.48
C GLY A 250 -49.94 -46.97 30.06
N ASP A 251 -50.80 -47.79 29.45
CA ASP A 251 -50.62 -48.28 28.08
C ASP A 251 -50.97 -47.19 27.03
N PRO A 252 -50.00 -46.73 26.20
CA PRO A 252 -50.26 -45.76 25.13
C PRO A 252 -51.18 -46.29 24.02
N ALA A 253 -51.29 -47.62 23.85
CA ALA A 253 -52.19 -48.21 22.88
C ALA A 253 -53.66 -47.96 23.26
N ALA A 254 -54.02 -48.05 24.55
CA ALA A 254 -55.39 -47.81 25.02
C ALA A 254 -55.88 -46.38 24.75
N TYR A 255 -54.99 -45.37 24.80
CA TYR A 255 -55.33 -44.00 24.36
C TYR A 255 -55.54 -43.92 22.84
N THR A 256 -54.66 -44.57 22.08
CA THR A 256 -54.68 -44.52 20.61
C THR A 256 -55.89 -45.27 20.02
N VAL A 257 -56.26 -46.43 20.59
CA VAL A 257 -57.50 -47.15 20.30
C VAL A 257 -58.72 -46.32 20.74
N GLY A 258 -58.63 -45.58 21.85
CA GLY A 258 -59.67 -44.64 22.28
C GLY A 258 -59.96 -43.53 21.25
N LEU A 259 -58.92 -42.97 20.61
CA LEU A 259 -59.09 -41.98 19.54
C LEU A 259 -59.74 -42.57 18.28
N MET A 260 -59.48 -43.85 17.99
CA MET A 260 -60.12 -44.56 16.88
C MET A 260 -61.59 -44.87 17.20
N ALA A 261 -61.92 -45.32 18.40
CA ALA A 261 -63.29 -45.57 18.84
C ALA A 261 -64.15 -44.31 18.77
N ASP A 262 -63.67 -43.16 19.28
CA ASP A 262 -64.40 -41.88 19.17
C ASP A 262 -64.63 -41.46 17.71
N ALA A 263 -63.75 -41.84 16.78
CA ALA A 263 -63.89 -41.54 15.37
C ALA A 263 -64.84 -42.51 14.65
N VAL A 264 -64.90 -43.80 15.05
CA VAL A 264 -65.94 -44.74 14.60
C VAL A 264 -67.31 -44.22 15.02
N ASP A 265 -67.48 -43.84 16.29
CA ASP A 265 -68.75 -43.32 16.82
C ASP A 265 -69.18 -42.01 16.13
N GLU A 266 -68.24 -41.11 15.81
CA GLU A 266 -68.51 -39.85 15.09
C GLU A 266 -68.88 -40.06 13.61
N LEU A 267 -68.30 -41.07 12.95
CA LEU A 267 -68.54 -41.35 11.53
C LEU A 267 -69.71 -42.28 11.28
N ARG A 268 -70.08 -43.15 12.23
CA ARG A 268 -71.08 -44.21 12.05
C ARG A 268 -72.37 -43.74 11.33
N PRO A 269 -72.99 -42.58 11.63
CA PRO A 269 -74.18 -42.12 10.90
C PRO A 269 -73.97 -41.86 9.40
N ALA A 270 -72.80 -41.36 9.01
CA ALA A 270 -72.47 -41.11 7.60
C ALA A 270 -72.04 -42.40 6.86
N VAL A 271 -71.51 -43.38 7.60
CA VAL A 271 -71.28 -44.73 7.08
C VAL A 271 -72.63 -45.45 6.88
N GLU A 272 -73.54 -45.36 7.85
CA GLU A 272 -74.92 -45.86 7.77
C GLU A 272 -75.68 -45.25 6.59
N GLU A 273 -75.60 -43.93 6.37
CA GLU A 273 -76.23 -43.25 5.23
C GLU A 273 -75.80 -43.88 3.89
N HIS A 274 -74.50 -44.03 3.64
CA HIS A 274 -74.01 -44.68 2.42
C HIS A 274 -74.40 -46.15 2.34
N VAL A 275 -74.28 -46.91 3.42
CA VAL A 275 -74.62 -48.35 3.42
C VAL A 275 -76.11 -48.59 3.17
N VAL A 276 -76.99 -47.71 3.67
CA VAL A 276 -78.45 -47.80 3.49
C VAL A 276 -78.89 -47.31 2.10
N LEU A 277 -78.23 -46.30 1.53
CA LEU A 277 -78.57 -45.75 0.21
C LEU A 277 -77.95 -46.52 -0.96
N ASP A 278 -76.65 -46.82 -0.88
CA ASP A 278 -75.87 -47.38 -1.99
C ASP A 278 -75.75 -48.92 -1.90
N GLY A 279 -76.00 -49.53 -0.73
CA GLY A 279 -75.86 -50.97 -0.47
C GLY A 279 -74.41 -51.49 -0.37
N GLU A 280 -73.45 -50.75 -0.93
CA GLU A 280 -72.01 -50.90 -0.72
C GLU A 280 -71.34 -49.55 -0.48
N LEU A 281 -70.21 -49.55 0.22
CA LEU A 281 -69.34 -48.37 0.28
C LEU A 281 -68.52 -48.27 -1.00
N THR A 282 -68.99 -47.42 -1.91
CA THR A 282 -68.29 -47.11 -3.15
C THR A 282 -66.92 -46.48 -2.88
N ALA A 283 -65.97 -46.62 -3.82
CA ALA A 283 -64.63 -46.06 -3.69
C ALA A 283 -64.59 -44.53 -3.45
N VAL A 284 -65.61 -43.80 -3.91
CA VAL A 284 -65.75 -42.34 -3.71
C VAL A 284 -66.27 -42.04 -2.30
N ALA A 285 -67.29 -42.78 -1.83
CA ALA A 285 -67.80 -42.66 -0.47
C ALA A 285 -66.72 -43.01 0.56
N PHE A 286 -65.97 -44.10 0.34
CA PHE A 286 -64.86 -44.52 1.20
C PHE A 286 -63.81 -43.42 1.36
N GLU A 287 -63.28 -42.86 0.26
CA GLU A 287 -62.29 -41.78 0.33
C GLU A 287 -62.87 -40.46 0.87
N GLY A 288 -64.17 -40.22 0.71
CA GLY A 288 -64.89 -39.13 1.38
C GLY A 288 -64.93 -39.29 2.91
N LEU A 289 -65.27 -40.49 3.39
CA LEU A 289 -65.33 -40.82 4.81
C LEU A 289 -63.95 -40.86 5.47
N VAL A 290 -62.91 -41.35 4.77
CA VAL A 290 -61.51 -41.26 5.21
C VAL A 290 -61.07 -39.79 5.37
N ARG A 291 -61.52 -38.92 4.44
CA ARG A 291 -61.26 -37.48 4.54
C ARG A 291 -62.01 -36.83 5.71
N ALA A 292 -63.24 -37.25 5.97
CA ALA A 292 -64.00 -36.82 7.15
C ALA A 292 -63.30 -37.26 8.46
N ALA A 293 -62.86 -38.52 8.54
CA ALA A 293 -62.12 -39.07 9.67
C ALA A 293 -60.87 -38.27 10.02
N LEU A 294 -60.08 -37.87 9.01
CA LEU A 294 -58.92 -37.01 9.18
C LEU A 294 -59.31 -35.56 9.56
N ALA A 295 -60.42 -35.04 9.03
CA ALA A 295 -60.93 -33.70 9.32
C ALA A 295 -61.50 -33.52 10.74
N THR A 296 -61.78 -34.61 11.48
CA THR A 296 -62.13 -34.57 12.93
C THR A 296 -61.05 -33.86 13.77
N GLY A 297 -59.81 -33.80 13.28
CA GLY A 297 -58.69 -33.18 13.98
C GLY A 297 -58.19 -33.96 15.19
N ARG A 298 -58.52 -35.26 15.30
CA ARG A 298 -58.09 -36.17 16.38
C ARG A 298 -56.63 -36.67 16.26
N GLY A 299 -55.92 -36.26 15.21
CA GLY A 299 -54.51 -36.63 14.98
C GLY A 299 -54.30 -38.07 14.47
N LEU A 300 -55.32 -38.69 13.88
CA LEU A 300 -55.23 -40.02 13.26
C LEU A 300 -54.35 -40.00 12.00
N THR A 301 -53.65 -41.10 11.72
CA THR A 301 -52.96 -41.31 10.44
C THR A 301 -53.93 -41.73 9.34
N ALA A 302 -53.54 -41.59 8.07
CA ALA A 302 -54.36 -42.05 6.94
C ALA A 302 -54.65 -43.58 7.00
N ALA A 303 -53.73 -44.37 7.55
CA ALA A 303 -53.97 -45.80 7.80
C ALA A 303 -55.02 -46.03 8.90
N GLN A 304 -54.92 -45.33 10.03
CA GLN A 304 -55.91 -45.42 11.12
C GLN A 304 -57.30 -44.94 10.67
N ALA A 305 -57.37 -43.86 9.90
CA ALA A 305 -58.61 -43.38 9.30
C ALA A 305 -59.25 -44.41 8.35
N LYS A 306 -58.45 -45.08 7.51
CA LYS A 306 -58.91 -46.19 6.66
C LYS A 306 -59.39 -47.39 7.48
N SER A 307 -58.70 -47.76 8.56
CA SER A 307 -59.17 -48.82 9.48
C SER A 307 -60.48 -48.46 10.19
N VAL A 308 -60.65 -47.21 10.63
CA VAL A 308 -61.89 -46.71 11.26
C VAL A 308 -63.10 -46.83 10.31
N VAL A 309 -62.95 -46.42 9.05
CA VAL A 309 -64.04 -46.54 8.05
C VAL A 309 -64.32 -48.01 7.70
N LEU A 310 -63.28 -48.85 7.58
CA LEU A 310 -63.44 -50.29 7.37
C LEU A 310 -64.09 -51.00 8.57
N GLU A 311 -63.87 -50.52 9.79
CA GLU A 311 -64.51 -51.04 11.00
C GLU A 311 -65.98 -50.69 11.08
N ALA A 312 -66.34 -49.42 10.90
CA ALA A 312 -67.74 -49.01 10.85
C ALA A 312 -68.52 -49.76 9.74
N ALA A 313 -67.92 -49.93 8.56
CA ALA A 313 -68.50 -50.73 7.48
C ALA A 313 -68.70 -52.22 7.87
N ARG A 314 -67.74 -52.79 8.61
CA ARG A 314 -67.76 -54.18 9.10
C ARG A 314 -68.83 -54.39 10.17
N GLU A 315 -69.03 -53.45 11.07
CA GLU A 315 -70.12 -53.49 12.06
C GLU A 315 -71.50 -53.52 11.38
N LEU A 316 -71.64 -52.78 10.27
CA LEU A 316 -72.86 -52.69 9.46
C LEU A 316 -73.00 -53.81 8.42
N GLY A 317 -72.01 -54.72 8.31
CA GLY A 317 -72.01 -55.85 7.38
C GLY A 317 -71.82 -55.49 5.90
N ALA A 318 -71.37 -54.27 5.59
CA ALA A 318 -71.31 -53.73 4.24
C ALA A 318 -70.11 -54.25 3.42
N ALA A 319 -70.32 -54.37 2.10
CA ALA A 319 -69.21 -54.49 1.15
C ALA A 319 -68.49 -53.15 1.02
N VAL A 320 -67.16 -53.16 0.90
CA VAL A 320 -66.33 -51.95 0.73
C VAL A 320 -65.49 -52.06 -0.53
N ASN A 321 -65.71 -51.12 -1.44
CA ASN A 321 -64.95 -50.92 -2.66
C ASN A 321 -63.91 -49.82 -2.41
N VAL A 322 -62.66 -50.03 -2.82
CA VAL A 322 -61.53 -49.13 -2.52
C VAL A 322 -60.82 -48.74 -3.82
N GLY A 323 -60.61 -47.45 -4.01
CA GLY A 323 -59.89 -46.90 -5.16
C GLY A 323 -58.38 -47.12 -5.09
N GLY A 324 -57.66 -46.44 -5.99
CA GLY A 324 -56.20 -46.31 -5.86
C GLY A 324 -55.82 -45.56 -4.59
N VAL A 325 -54.68 -45.90 -3.98
CA VAL A 325 -54.27 -45.33 -2.69
C VAL A 325 -54.03 -43.81 -2.80
N VAL A 326 -54.90 -43.04 -2.14
CA VAL A 326 -54.67 -41.61 -1.89
C VAL A 326 -54.03 -41.44 -0.51
N ASP A 327 -52.91 -40.74 -0.47
CA ASP A 327 -52.31 -40.21 0.77
C ASP A 327 -52.77 -38.77 1.02
N TYR A 328 -52.78 -38.36 2.29
CA TYR A 328 -53.32 -37.08 2.73
C TYR A 328 -52.31 -36.29 3.57
N VAL A 329 -52.20 -35.00 3.27
CA VAL A 329 -51.48 -34.01 4.10
C VAL A 329 -52.50 -33.10 4.79
N VAL A 330 -52.34 -32.88 6.09
CA VAL A 330 -53.19 -31.95 6.85
C VAL A 330 -52.68 -30.53 6.68
N CYS A 331 -53.55 -29.58 6.36
CA CYS A 331 -53.19 -28.16 6.32
C CYS A 331 -52.96 -27.61 7.74
N PRO A 332 -51.83 -26.94 8.02
CA PRO A 332 -51.57 -26.40 9.37
C PRO A 332 -52.48 -25.23 9.75
N GLY A 333 -52.95 -24.44 8.78
CA GLY A 333 -53.81 -23.27 9.03
C GLY A 333 -55.25 -23.66 9.37
N CYS A 334 -55.92 -24.41 8.48
CA CYS A 334 -57.35 -24.75 8.66
C CYS A 334 -57.61 -26.16 9.22
N GLY A 335 -56.61 -27.02 9.31
CA GLY A 335 -56.75 -28.42 9.75
C GLY A 335 -57.44 -29.35 8.74
N ARG A 336 -57.73 -28.90 7.50
CA ARG A 336 -58.34 -29.75 6.47
C ARG A 336 -57.30 -30.66 5.80
N PRO A 337 -57.60 -31.95 5.58
CA PRO A 337 -56.78 -32.85 4.76
C PRO A 337 -56.91 -32.55 3.26
N GLU A 338 -55.78 -32.51 2.58
CA GLU A 338 -55.61 -32.35 1.13
C GLU A 338 -54.87 -33.56 0.54
N ALA A 339 -55.08 -33.89 -0.73
CA ALA A 339 -54.43 -35.03 -1.36
C ALA A 339 -52.92 -34.76 -1.56
N ALA A 340 -52.07 -35.59 -0.95
CA ALA A 340 -50.63 -35.40 -0.89
C ALA A 340 -49.98 -35.34 -2.28
N GLY A 341 -48.95 -34.51 -2.43
CA GLY A 341 -48.23 -34.31 -3.69
C GLY A 341 -49.00 -33.57 -4.81
N SER A 342 -50.33 -33.48 -4.73
CA SER A 342 -51.16 -32.87 -5.79
C SER A 342 -51.27 -31.34 -5.73
N VAL A 343 -50.98 -30.75 -4.56
CA VAL A 343 -51.03 -29.30 -4.29
C VAL A 343 -49.93 -28.90 -3.31
N ARG A 344 -49.41 -27.67 -3.42
CA ARG A 344 -48.44 -27.10 -2.46
C ARG A 344 -49.08 -26.22 -1.38
N HIS A 345 -50.14 -25.50 -1.73
CA HIS A 345 -50.93 -24.66 -0.83
C HIS A 345 -52.33 -25.26 -0.65
N CYS A 346 -52.97 -25.01 0.50
CA CYS A 346 -54.32 -25.49 0.78
C CYS A 346 -55.38 -24.76 -0.04
N ARG A 347 -56.26 -25.51 -0.72
CA ARG A 347 -57.36 -24.99 -1.57
C ARG A 347 -58.43 -24.22 -0.79
N TYR A 348 -58.41 -24.27 0.54
CA TYR A 348 -59.40 -23.65 1.42
C TYR A 348 -58.91 -22.42 2.19
N CYS A 349 -57.59 -22.24 2.35
CA CYS A 349 -57.02 -21.13 3.14
C CYS A 349 -55.62 -20.69 2.69
N ASP A 350 -55.17 -21.14 1.52
CA ASP A 350 -53.91 -20.80 0.83
C ASP A 350 -52.61 -21.00 1.65
N THR A 351 -52.69 -21.64 2.80
CA THR A 351 -51.53 -21.94 3.65
C THR A 351 -50.70 -23.07 3.04
N ASP A 352 -49.38 -22.94 3.06
CA ASP A 352 -48.43 -23.99 2.68
C ASP A 352 -48.76 -25.33 3.36
N LEU A 353 -48.79 -26.40 2.56
CA LEU A 353 -48.93 -27.79 3.01
C LEU A 353 -47.59 -28.45 3.26
N TYR A 354 -46.51 -27.87 2.73
CA TYR A 354 -45.15 -28.40 2.82
C TYR A 354 -44.15 -27.32 3.23
N THR A 355 -43.15 -27.71 4.01
CA THR A 355 -42.06 -26.86 4.47
C THR A 355 -40.73 -27.61 4.38
N THR A 356 -39.61 -26.92 4.45
CA THR A 356 -38.27 -27.53 4.43
C THR A 356 -37.78 -27.69 5.86
N CYS A 357 -37.36 -28.90 6.26
CA CYS A 357 -36.79 -29.10 7.59
C CYS A 357 -35.44 -28.34 7.70
N PRO A 358 -35.26 -27.43 8.68
CA PRO A 358 -34.03 -26.63 8.79
C PRO A 358 -32.80 -27.45 9.21
N SER A 359 -33.00 -28.65 9.75
CA SER A 359 -31.93 -29.55 10.20
C SER A 359 -31.36 -30.43 9.08
N CYS A 360 -32.20 -30.93 8.15
CA CYS A 360 -31.77 -31.91 7.14
C CYS A 360 -32.15 -31.56 5.69
N GLY A 361 -32.78 -30.41 5.45
CA GLY A 361 -33.13 -29.94 4.11
C GLY A 361 -34.24 -30.72 3.39
N SER A 362 -34.79 -31.79 3.98
CA SER A 362 -35.88 -32.55 3.37
C SER A 362 -37.20 -31.76 3.39
N MET A 363 -37.94 -31.78 2.28
CA MET A 363 -39.33 -31.33 2.26
C MET A 363 -40.18 -32.24 3.16
N THR A 364 -41.01 -31.63 3.99
CA THR A 364 -41.86 -32.32 4.99
C THR A 364 -43.19 -31.58 5.13
N GLU A 365 -44.20 -32.19 5.74
CA GLU A 365 -45.53 -31.59 5.84
C GLU A 365 -45.51 -30.39 6.79
N ALA A 366 -46.14 -29.28 6.41
CA ALA A 366 -46.17 -28.07 7.22
C ALA A 366 -46.99 -28.21 8.51
N ALA A 367 -47.86 -29.22 8.60
CA ALA A 367 -48.53 -29.64 9.84
C ALA A 367 -47.79 -30.75 10.61
N ALA A 368 -46.69 -31.33 10.10
CA ALA A 368 -45.92 -32.27 10.90
C ALA A 368 -45.30 -31.57 12.12
N VAL A 369 -45.26 -32.25 13.26
CA VAL A 369 -44.63 -31.72 14.49
C VAL A 369 -43.17 -32.14 14.61
N VAL A 370 -42.80 -33.27 13.98
CA VAL A 370 -41.41 -33.72 13.75
C VAL A 370 -41.17 -34.06 12.29
N CYS A 371 -39.96 -33.83 11.81
CA CYS A 371 -39.54 -34.20 10.47
C CYS A 371 -39.47 -35.72 10.32
N ARG A 372 -40.25 -36.30 9.41
CA ARG A 372 -40.25 -37.77 9.16
C ARG A 372 -38.89 -38.33 8.69
N HIS A 373 -37.96 -37.48 8.22
CA HIS A 373 -36.65 -37.92 7.72
C HIS A 373 -35.55 -37.96 8.81
N CYS A 374 -35.51 -36.98 9.73
CA CYS A 374 -34.46 -36.88 10.75
C CYS A 374 -34.96 -36.78 12.20
N GLY A 375 -36.27 -36.80 12.45
CA GLY A 375 -36.87 -36.68 13.78
C GLY A 375 -36.86 -35.27 14.39
N HIS A 376 -36.28 -34.27 13.72
CA HIS A 376 -36.15 -32.90 14.22
C HIS A 376 -37.51 -32.21 14.50
N SER A 377 -37.61 -31.48 15.60
CA SER A 377 -38.82 -30.78 16.06
C SER A 377 -39.18 -29.57 15.20
N LEU A 378 -40.22 -29.73 14.37
CA LEU A 378 -40.73 -28.66 13.51
C LEU A 378 -41.56 -27.63 14.29
N ARG A 379 -42.02 -27.97 15.51
CA ARG A 379 -42.60 -26.99 16.45
C ARG A 379 -41.55 -25.97 16.87
N GLN A 380 -40.44 -26.44 17.45
CA GLN A 380 -39.37 -25.57 17.96
C GLN A 380 -38.74 -24.73 16.83
N ALA A 381 -38.64 -25.28 15.62
CA ALA A 381 -38.23 -24.53 14.44
C ALA A 381 -39.13 -23.32 14.11
N ARG A 382 -40.45 -23.42 14.30
CA ARG A 382 -41.40 -22.30 14.11
C ARG A 382 -41.29 -21.29 15.23
N GLU A 383 -41.31 -21.75 16.48
CA GLU A 383 -41.13 -20.91 17.68
C GLU A 383 -39.83 -20.08 17.62
N ALA A 384 -38.75 -20.69 17.14
CA ALA A 384 -37.48 -20.02 16.85
C ALA A 384 -37.57 -19.01 15.70
N ALA A 385 -38.23 -19.35 14.59
CA ALA A 385 -38.38 -18.46 13.45
C ALA A 385 -39.21 -17.20 13.81
N ASP A 386 -40.33 -17.38 14.52
CA ASP A 386 -41.19 -16.30 14.99
C ASP A 386 -40.46 -15.36 15.96
N ALA A 387 -39.66 -15.91 16.89
CA ALA A 387 -38.81 -15.12 17.77
C ALA A 387 -37.79 -14.28 16.96
N LEU A 388 -37.12 -14.85 15.95
CA LEU A 388 -36.19 -14.12 15.09
C LEU A 388 -36.89 -13.09 14.19
N VAL A 389 -38.18 -13.22 13.91
CA VAL A 389 -38.99 -12.15 13.27
C VAL A 389 -39.33 -11.04 14.27
N ALA A 390 -39.66 -11.39 15.52
CA ALA A 390 -39.92 -10.41 16.58
C ALA A 390 -38.67 -9.56 16.91
N VAL A 391 -37.49 -10.18 17.01
CA VAL A 391 -36.20 -9.47 17.18
C VAL A 391 -35.93 -8.49 16.03
N ARG A 392 -36.21 -8.88 14.78
CA ARG A 392 -36.08 -7.99 13.61
C ARG A 392 -37.03 -6.80 13.68
N ARG A 393 -38.31 -7.03 13.97
CA ARG A 393 -39.32 -5.95 14.13
C ARG A 393 -38.97 -4.98 15.27
N ALA A 394 -38.43 -5.48 16.38
CA ALA A 394 -37.98 -4.63 17.48
C ALA A 394 -36.78 -3.75 17.08
N LEU A 395 -35.78 -4.31 16.36
CA LEU A 395 -34.68 -3.51 15.81
C LEU A 395 -35.16 -2.48 14.77
N GLU A 396 -36.08 -2.86 13.88
CA GLU A 396 -36.66 -1.98 12.86
C GLU A 396 -37.53 -0.86 13.46
N GLY A 397 -38.15 -1.10 14.61
CA GLY A 397 -38.86 -0.08 15.41
C GLY A 397 -37.98 0.79 16.30
N GLY A 398 -36.65 0.60 16.30
CA GLY A 398 -35.73 1.35 17.16
C GLY A 398 -35.81 0.95 18.64
N HIS A 399 -36.06 -0.33 18.92
CA HIS A 399 -36.13 -0.93 20.26
C HIS A 399 -35.08 -2.04 20.47
N PRO A 400 -33.77 -1.70 20.45
CA PRO A 400 -32.69 -2.68 20.58
C PRO A 400 -32.62 -3.36 21.96
N ARG A 401 -33.10 -2.75 23.05
CA ARG A 401 -33.15 -3.43 24.36
C ARG A 401 -34.22 -4.53 24.34
N GLN A 402 -35.43 -4.22 23.88
CA GLN A 402 -36.51 -5.19 23.70
C GLN A 402 -36.08 -6.32 22.75
N ALA A 403 -35.36 -6.00 21.67
CA ALA A 403 -34.80 -7.00 20.75
C ALA A 403 -33.83 -7.97 21.46
N GLY A 404 -32.98 -7.46 22.36
CA GLY A 404 -32.09 -8.27 23.20
C GLY A 404 -32.84 -9.14 24.22
N GLU A 405 -33.87 -8.60 24.88
CA GLU A 405 -34.71 -9.34 25.82
C GLU A 405 -35.45 -10.51 25.14
N ILE A 406 -35.99 -10.30 23.94
CA ILE A 406 -36.63 -11.36 23.14
C ILE A 406 -35.60 -12.43 22.74
N LEU A 407 -34.41 -12.02 22.29
CA LEU A 407 -33.36 -12.95 21.86
C LEU A 407 -32.83 -13.81 23.04
N THR A 408 -32.63 -13.21 24.22
CA THR A 408 -32.28 -13.92 25.45
C THR A 408 -33.37 -14.91 25.85
N THR A 409 -34.65 -14.51 25.79
CA THR A 409 -35.80 -15.39 26.09
C THR A 409 -35.89 -16.57 25.12
N ALA A 410 -35.59 -16.34 23.83
CA ALA A 410 -35.64 -17.35 22.78
C ALA A 410 -34.42 -18.31 22.76
N HIS A 411 -33.32 -17.95 23.42
CA HIS A 411 -32.05 -18.67 23.37
C HIS A 411 -32.15 -20.20 23.60
N PRO A 412 -32.93 -20.72 24.58
CA PRO A 412 -33.05 -22.17 24.77
C PRO A 412 -33.68 -22.90 23.59
N VAL A 413 -34.64 -22.28 22.90
CA VAL A 413 -35.31 -22.86 21.72
C VAL A 413 -34.38 -22.76 20.50
N LEU A 414 -33.68 -21.64 20.34
CA LEU A 414 -32.69 -21.44 19.28
C LEU A 414 -31.54 -22.46 19.37
N ALA A 415 -31.04 -22.72 20.57
CA ALA A 415 -30.04 -23.74 20.85
C ALA A 415 -30.54 -25.18 20.59
N ALA A 416 -31.81 -25.47 20.92
CA ALA A 416 -32.42 -26.77 20.64
C ALA A 416 -32.68 -27.03 19.15
N VAL A 417 -32.86 -25.97 18.34
CA VAL A 417 -33.06 -26.08 16.88
C VAL A 417 -31.71 -26.18 16.15
N GLY A 418 -30.74 -25.33 16.48
CA GLY A 418 -29.41 -25.32 15.87
C GLY A 418 -29.40 -25.04 14.36
N GLY A 419 -28.32 -25.44 13.69
CA GLY A 419 -28.19 -25.32 12.23
C GLY A 419 -28.26 -23.87 11.72
N PRO A 420 -28.85 -23.59 10.55
CA PRO A 420 -28.95 -22.25 9.96
C PRO A 420 -29.66 -21.21 10.84
N VAL A 421 -30.52 -21.68 11.76
CA VAL A 421 -31.26 -20.82 12.70
C VAL A 421 -30.32 -20.22 13.74
N ALA A 422 -29.31 -20.96 14.20
CA ALA A 422 -28.30 -20.48 15.13
C ALA A 422 -27.46 -19.33 14.53
N GLY A 423 -26.95 -19.49 13.30
CA GLY A 423 -26.22 -18.41 12.62
C GLY A 423 -27.07 -17.17 12.36
N THR A 424 -28.39 -17.32 12.16
CA THR A 424 -29.33 -16.20 12.07
C THR A 424 -29.52 -15.50 13.43
N ALA A 425 -29.53 -16.25 14.53
CA ALA A 425 -29.58 -15.70 15.88
C ALA A 425 -28.30 -14.96 16.28
N GLU A 426 -27.14 -15.49 15.91
CA GLU A 426 -25.82 -14.85 16.08
C GLU A 426 -25.76 -13.53 15.29
N GLU A 427 -26.23 -13.51 14.03
CA GLU A 427 -26.33 -12.28 13.24
C GLU A 427 -27.20 -11.21 13.92
N LEU A 428 -28.37 -11.61 14.44
CA LEU A 428 -29.28 -10.68 15.08
C LEU A 428 -28.76 -10.24 16.45
N GLY A 429 -28.07 -11.10 17.19
CA GLY A 429 -27.35 -10.75 18.42
C GLY A 429 -26.24 -9.73 18.18
N ALA A 430 -25.43 -9.93 17.13
CA ALA A 430 -24.42 -8.94 16.72
C ALA A 430 -25.06 -7.60 16.34
N ARG A 431 -26.21 -7.61 15.65
CA ARG A 431 -26.98 -6.39 15.34
C ARG A 431 -27.57 -5.70 16.57
N VAL A 432 -28.06 -6.45 17.57
CA VAL A 432 -28.51 -5.91 18.87
C VAL A 432 -27.33 -5.23 19.58
N SER A 433 -26.21 -5.93 19.74
CA SER A 433 -25.01 -5.39 20.40
C SER A 433 -24.48 -4.13 19.69
N ALA A 434 -24.47 -4.12 18.36
CA ALA A 434 -24.09 -2.96 17.57
C ALA A 434 -25.05 -1.77 17.75
N ALA A 435 -26.37 -2.02 17.81
CA ALA A 435 -27.37 -0.98 18.03
C ALA A 435 -27.30 -0.39 19.45
N LEU A 436 -27.06 -1.22 20.47
CA LEU A 436 -26.82 -0.77 21.85
C LEU A 436 -25.52 0.05 21.97
N GLY A 437 -24.41 -0.42 21.38
CA GLY A 437 -23.16 0.33 21.35
C GLY A 437 -23.25 1.65 20.57
N ALA A 438 -24.09 1.71 19.53
CA ALA A 438 -24.42 2.94 18.81
C ALA A 438 -25.30 3.89 19.66
N ALA A 439 -26.23 3.37 20.46
CA ALA A 439 -26.99 4.17 21.42
C ALA A 439 -26.07 4.81 22.48
N ASP A 440 -25.14 4.05 23.05
CA ASP A 440 -24.12 4.57 23.98
C ASP A 440 -23.22 5.61 23.33
N ALA A 441 -22.93 5.49 22.03
CA ALA A 441 -22.20 6.50 21.26
C ALA A 441 -23.02 7.77 21.04
N GLY A 442 -24.30 7.63 20.67
CA GLY A 442 -25.23 8.74 20.51
C GLY A 442 -25.47 9.52 21.81
N TRP A 443 -25.60 8.84 22.94
CA TRP A 443 -25.72 9.48 24.26
C TRP A 443 -24.45 10.26 24.66
N ARG A 444 -23.27 9.75 24.33
CA ARG A 444 -21.99 10.48 24.51
C ARG A 444 -21.90 11.68 23.58
N ALA A 445 -22.23 11.53 22.30
CA ALA A 445 -22.25 12.62 21.31
C ALA A 445 -23.20 13.76 21.72
N LEU A 446 -24.41 13.42 22.17
CA LEU A 446 -25.40 14.37 22.70
C LEU A 446 -24.86 15.10 23.94
N THR A 447 -24.21 14.38 24.85
CA THR A 447 -23.62 14.97 26.06
C THR A 447 -22.49 15.95 25.72
N GLU A 448 -21.59 15.57 24.81
CA GLU A 448 -20.51 16.43 24.32
C GLU A 448 -21.06 17.65 23.56
N ALA A 449 -22.09 17.45 22.72
CA ALA A 449 -22.76 18.53 22.01
C ALA A 449 -23.39 19.55 22.98
N ARG A 450 -24.07 19.09 24.03
CA ARG A 450 -24.59 19.97 25.10
C ARG A 450 -23.47 20.70 25.84
N ALA A 451 -22.36 20.03 26.17
CA ALA A 451 -21.21 20.64 26.84
C ALA A 451 -20.51 21.70 25.96
N ALA A 452 -20.44 21.47 24.65
CA ALA A 452 -19.88 22.40 23.66
C ALA A 452 -20.87 23.47 23.17
N CYS A 453 -22.05 23.59 23.79
CA CYS A 453 -23.15 24.47 23.36
C CYS A 453 -23.59 24.28 21.89
N ARG A 454 -23.40 23.08 21.33
CA ARG A 454 -23.79 22.68 19.96
C ARG A 454 -25.25 22.21 19.96
N ALA A 455 -26.18 23.16 19.96
CA ALA A 455 -27.62 22.93 20.06
C ALA A 455 -28.23 22.23 18.83
N ASP A 456 -27.84 22.64 17.61
CA ASP A 456 -28.36 22.03 16.38
C ASP A 456 -27.91 20.56 16.27
N ALA A 457 -26.68 20.25 16.70
CA ALA A 457 -26.15 18.89 16.78
C ALA A 457 -26.82 18.06 17.90
N ALA A 458 -26.92 18.57 19.12
CA ALA A 458 -27.56 17.86 20.23
C ALA A 458 -29.02 17.48 19.91
N LEU A 459 -29.74 18.36 19.20
CA LEU A 459 -31.09 18.09 18.70
C LEU A 459 -31.12 17.03 17.59
N ALA A 460 -30.07 16.93 16.75
CA ALA A 460 -29.95 15.87 15.76
C ALA A 460 -29.65 14.51 16.42
N ASP A 461 -28.72 14.47 17.38
CA ASP A 461 -28.38 13.27 18.15
C ASP A 461 -29.60 12.74 18.93
N ALA A 462 -30.38 13.64 19.56
CA ALA A 462 -31.61 13.29 20.26
C ALA A 462 -32.71 12.73 19.33
N ARG A 463 -32.83 13.26 18.10
CA ARG A 463 -33.73 12.71 17.07
C ARG A 463 -33.30 11.32 16.63
N TRP A 464 -31.99 11.10 16.45
CA TRP A 464 -31.45 9.79 16.08
C TRP A 464 -31.70 8.76 17.18
N LEU A 465 -31.39 9.09 18.44
CA LEU A 465 -31.67 8.24 19.60
C LEU A 465 -33.16 7.91 19.72
N ALA A 466 -34.05 8.89 19.56
CA ALA A 466 -35.50 8.68 19.63
C ALA A 466 -36.07 7.87 18.45
N ALA A 467 -35.34 7.73 17.35
CA ALA A 467 -35.75 6.95 16.18
C ALA A 467 -35.09 5.56 16.08
N GLN A 468 -33.97 5.31 16.78
CA GLN A 468 -33.15 4.10 16.63
C GLN A 468 -32.87 3.36 17.95
N ALA A 469 -33.07 4.01 19.09
CA ALA A 469 -32.74 3.48 20.42
C ALA A 469 -33.75 3.97 21.49
N ALA A 470 -35.03 4.05 21.14
CA ALA A 470 -36.07 4.70 21.95
C ALA A 470 -36.32 4.04 23.32
N ASP A 471 -35.92 2.78 23.49
CA ASP A 471 -35.97 2.01 24.75
C ASP A 471 -34.65 2.02 25.56
N VAL A 472 -33.61 2.70 25.06
CA VAL A 472 -32.31 2.85 25.72
C VAL A 472 -32.25 4.21 26.45
N PRO A 473 -32.48 4.27 27.78
CA PRO A 473 -32.34 5.50 28.54
C PRO A 473 -30.89 5.97 28.58
N GLY A 474 -30.71 7.28 28.79
CA GLY A 474 -29.40 7.89 28.93
C GLY A 474 -28.73 7.59 30.27
N PRO A 475 -27.50 8.11 30.49
CA PRO A 475 -26.75 7.92 31.74
C PRO A 475 -27.42 8.56 32.96
N ASP A 476 -28.39 9.45 32.76
CA ASP A 476 -29.25 10.05 33.79
C ASP A 476 -30.61 9.33 33.98
N GLY A 477 -30.82 8.21 33.28
CA GLY A 477 -32.03 7.40 33.32
C GLY A 477 -33.20 7.91 32.46
N ARG A 478 -33.08 9.09 31.82
CA ARG A 478 -34.16 9.67 31.00
C ARG A 478 -34.26 9.02 29.62
N LYS A 479 -35.46 9.01 29.04
CA LYS A 479 -35.70 8.41 27.72
C LYS A 479 -35.33 9.38 26.60
N PRO A 480 -34.91 8.90 25.40
CA PRO A 480 -34.61 9.77 24.26
C PRO A 480 -35.72 10.75 23.89
N ALA A 481 -36.99 10.31 23.98
CA ALA A 481 -38.15 11.15 23.67
C ALA A 481 -38.33 12.34 24.63
N GLU A 482 -37.97 12.18 25.91
CA GLU A 482 -38.04 13.23 26.93
C GLU A 482 -36.97 14.30 26.68
N VAL A 483 -35.74 13.87 26.40
CA VAL A 483 -34.60 14.74 26.07
C VAL A 483 -34.80 15.44 24.71
N LEU A 484 -35.42 14.75 23.75
CA LEU A 484 -35.80 15.35 22.47
C LEU A 484 -36.85 16.46 22.64
N ALA A 485 -37.87 16.25 23.49
CA ALA A 485 -38.87 17.28 23.78
C ALA A 485 -38.25 18.51 24.46
N GLU A 486 -37.35 18.30 25.43
CA GLU A 486 -36.55 19.36 26.07
C GLU A 486 -35.76 20.19 25.04
N LEU A 487 -35.03 19.52 24.14
CA LEU A 487 -34.19 20.18 23.13
C LEU A 487 -35.01 20.88 22.04
N ILE A 488 -36.18 20.36 21.66
CA ILE A 488 -37.12 21.06 20.76
C ILE A 488 -37.61 22.37 21.40
N ALA A 489 -37.93 22.36 22.70
CA ALA A 489 -38.33 23.57 23.43
C ALA A 489 -37.17 24.58 23.52
N ALA A 490 -35.95 24.12 23.78
CA ALA A 490 -34.75 24.96 23.77
C ALA A 490 -34.49 25.59 22.39
N GLN A 491 -34.61 24.82 21.30
CA GLN A 491 -34.49 25.31 19.93
C GLN A 491 -35.48 26.44 19.63
N ALA A 492 -36.71 26.32 20.13
CA ALA A 492 -37.74 27.35 19.99
C ALA A 492 -37.47 28.61 20.85
N VAL A 493 -36.64 28.54 21.89
CA VAL A 493 -36.13 29.72 22.60
C VAL A 493 -34.97 30.36 21.83
N ILE A 494 -34.03 29.54 21.31
CA ILE A 494 -32.90 30.02 20.51
C ILE A 494 -33.39 30.79 19.28
N ARG A 495 -34.32 30.22 18.50
CA ARG A 495 -34.89 30.91 17.32
C ARG A 495 -35.52 32.26 17.67
N ARG A 496 -36.31 32.35 18.74
CA ARG A 496 -36.90 33.63 19.21
C ARG A 496 -35.84 34.66 19.62
N ARG A 497 -34.69 34.22 20.16
CA ARG A 497 -33.55 35.12 20.44
C ARG A 497 -32.85 35.58 19.15
N VAL A 498 -32.76 34.75 18.11
CA VAL A 498 -32.25 35.15 16.78
C VAL A 498 -33.21 36.13 16.09
N GLU A 499 -34.51 35.86 16.12
CA GLU A 499 -35.57 36.75 15.62
C GLU A 499 -35.52 38.12 16.31
N ALA A 500 -35.41 38.14 17.65
CA ALA A 500 -35.25 39.38 18.41
C ALA A 500 -33.94 40.11 18.11
N ALA A 501 -32.80 39.40 18.01
CA ALA A 501 -31.51 40.00 17.69
C ALA A 501 -31.49 40.65 16.30
N ARG A 502 -32.15 40.05 15.31
CA ARG A 502 -32.31 40.62 13.95
C ARG A 502 -33.21 41.86 13.90
N ALA A 503 -34.00 42.13 14.94
CA ALA A 503 -34.89 43.29 15.03
C ALA A 503 -34.27 44.52 15.73
N LEU A 504 -33.04 44.40 16.23
CA LEU A 504 -32.29 45.49 16.87
C LEU A 504 -31.67 46.46 15.84
N PRO A 505 -31.24 47.66 16.25
CA PRO A 505 -30.40 48.53 15.43
C PRO A 505 -29.08 47.83 15.03
N PRO A 506 -28.52 48.04 13.82
CA PRO A 506 -27.36 47.30 13.33
C PRO A 506 -26.13 47.28 14.24
N GLU A 507 -25.96 48.32 15.06
CA GLU A 507 -24.89 48.43 16.06
C GLU A 507 -25.03 47.43 17.24
N ASP A 508 -26.26 47.08 17.62
CA ASP A 508 -26.56 46.12 18.68
C ASP A 508 -26.72 44.67 18.15
N GLN A 509 -27.05 44.50 16.86
CA GLN A 509 -27.31 43.17 16.26
C GLN A 509 -26.13 42.21 16.45
N GLU A 510 -24.89 42.69 16.31
CA GLU A 510 -23.69 41.85 16.43
C GLU A 510 -23.51 41.31 17.86
N ALA A 511 -23.65 42.17 18.87
CA ALA A 511 -23.55 41.78 20.27
C ALA A 511 -24.67 40.81 20.68
N ALA A 512 -25.91 41.06 20.23
CA ALA A 512 -27.03 40.18 20.50
C ALA A 512 -26.88 38.80 19.84
N LEU A 513 -26.42 38.74 18.59
CA LEU A 513 -26.15 37.46 17.91
C LEU A 513 -24.95 36.72 18.51
N ALA A 514 -23.89 37.42 18.91
CA ALA A 514 -22.78 36.82 19.65
C ALA A 514 -23.24 36.21 20.99
N ALA A 515 -24.14 36.88 21.71
CA ALA A 515 -24.74 36.36 22.94
C ALA A 515 -25.69 35.16 22.71
N VAL A 516 -26.26 34.99 21.51
CA VAL A 516 -26.94 33.74 21.13
C VAL A 516 -25.92 32.64 20.88
N LEU A 517 -24.91 32.89 20.03
CA LEU A 517 -23.89 31.91 19.66
C LEU A 517 -23.09 31.40 20.87
N ALA A 518 -22.83 32.23 21.88
CA ALA A 518 -22.21 31.82 23.14
C ALA A 518 -23.01 30.73 23.91
N THR A 519 -24.29 30.52 23.56
CA THR A 519 -25.17 29.49 24.14
C THR A 519 -25.71 28.48 23.11
N ALA A 520 -25.36 28.65 21.84
CA ALA A 520 -25.89 27.90 20.70
C ALA A 520 -24.91 28.01 19.50
N ALA A 521 -23.69 27.51 19.69
CA ALA A 521 -22.52 27.84 18.88
C ALA A 521 -22.58 27.34 17.42
N ASP A 522 -23.35 26.28 17.17
CA ASP A 522 -23.57 25.70 15.84
C ASP A 522 -24.88 26.16 15.17
N ASN A 523 -25.65 27.05 15.82
CA ASN A 523 -26.98 27.40 15.34
C ASN A 523 -26.95 28.13 14.00
N ARG A 524 -27.46 27.47 12.96
CA ARG A 524 -27.32 27.92 11.57
C ARG A 524 -27.98 29.27 11.29
N GLU A 525 -29.10 29.56 11.95
CA GLU A 525 -29.82 30.83 11.77
C GLU A 525 -29.09 32.01 12.42
N ALA A 526 -28.44 31.79 13.57
CA ALA A 526 -27.58 32.78 14.22
C ALA A 526 -26.28 33.00 13.45
N LEU A 527 -25.61 31.92 13.01
CA LEU A 527 -24.39 31.97 12.20
C LEU A 527 -24.61 32.69 10.86
N ALA A 528 -25.70 32.39 10.16
CA ALA A 528 -26.03 33.05 8.90
C ALA A 528 -26.38 34.54 9.09
N ALA A 529 -27.02 34.91 10.19
CA ALA A 529 -27.29 36.31 10.53
C ALA A 529 -25.99 37.07 10.84
N MET A 530 -25.12 36.48 11.68
CA MET A 530 -23.81 37.04 12.01
C MET A 530 -22.95 37.24 10.76
N ALA A 531 -22.93 36.27 9.84
CA ALA A 531 -22.18 36.34 8.58
C ALA A 531 -22.69 37.45 7.63
N ALA A 532 -23.94 37.88 7.75
CA ALA A 532 -24.52 38.95 6.94
C ALA A 532 -24.20 40.37 7.46
N LEU A 533 -23.70 40.51 8.70
CA LEU A 533 -23.34 41.81 9.25
C LEU A 533 -22.00 42.32 8.70
N PRO A 534 -21.87 43.61 8.33
CA PRO A 534 -20.57 44.21 8.03
C PRO A 534 -19.67 44.13 9.28
N LEU A 535 -18.36 43.97 9.10
CA LEU A 535 -17.41 44.01 10.21
C LEU A 535 -16.98 45.47 10.44
N SER A 536 -16.93 45.93 11.68
CA SER A 536 -16.44 47.28 11.98
C SER A 536 -14.95 47.40 11.62
N PRO A 537 -14.49 48.51 11.02
CA PRO A 537 -13.08 48.73 10.73
C PRO A 537 -12.24 48.83 12.02
N PRO A 538 -10.91 48.64 11.93
CA PRO A 538 -9.99 49.17 12.94
C PRO A 538 -10.08 50.71 12.97
N SER A 539 -9.49 51.35 13.97
CA SER A 539 -9.44 52.83 14.07
C SER A 539 -8.01 53.33 14.30
N ASP A 540 -7.80 54.64 14.19
CA ASP A 540 -6.53 55.32 14.49
C ASP A 540 -5.27 54.73 13.81
N LEU A 541 -5.43 54.18 12.59
CA LEU A 541 -4.33 53.68 11.79
C LEU A 541 -3.35 54.83 11.49
N THR A 542 -2.12 54.68 11.97
CA THR A 542 -1.04 55.63 11.72
C THR A 542 0.23 54.88 11.29
N ALA A 543 1.03 55.56 10.47
CA ALA A 543 2.29 55.08 9.93
C ALA A 543 3.39 56.09 10.24
N VAL A 544 4.53 55.62 10.72
CA VAL A 544 5.69 56.46 11.07
C VAL A 544 6.96 55.86 10.47
N PRO A 545 7.74 56.62 9.68
CA PRO A 545 9.01 56.12 9.14
C PRO A 545 10.06 55.98 10.25
N GLY A 546 10.74 54.83 10.27
CA GLY A 546 11.88 54.55 11.14
C GLY A 546 13.20 55.13 10.62
N PRO A 547 14.23 55.26 11.48
CA PRO A 547 15.54 55.80 11.10
C PRO A 547 16.33 54.90 10.13
N ASP A 548 15.93 53.63 10.01
CA ASP A 548 16.44 52.63 9.05
C ASP A 548 15.71 52.67 7.68
N GLY A 549 14.71 53.54 7.54
CA GLY A 549 13.82 53.57 6.38
C GLY A 549 12.83 52.40 6.34
N SER A 550 12.55 51.74 7.46
CA SER A 550 11.32 50.97 7.63
C SER A 550 10.12 51.90 7.86
N VAL A 551 8.89 51.39 7.79
CA VAL A 551 7.70 52.11 8.26
C VAL A 551 6.99 51.27 9.32
N GLN A 552 6.86 51.82 10.53
CA GLN A 552 6.08 51.21 11.60
C GLN A 552 4.62 51.62 11.45
N LEU A 553 3.73 50.63 11.52
CA LEU A 553 2.27 50.78 11.42
C LEU A 553 1.65 50.35 12.75
N TRP A 554 0.72 51.13 13.26
CA TRP A 554 -0.08 50.76 14.43
C TRP A 554 -1.49 51.33 14.34
N TRP A 555 -2.46 50.61 14.90
CA TRP A 555 -3.89 50.94 14.87
C TRP A 555 -4.57 50.50 16.17
N ARG A 556 -5.81 50.95 16.39
CA ARG A 556 -6.70 50.37 17.40
C ARG A 556 -7.45 49.18 16.81
N ALA A 557 -7.66 48.16 17.64
CA ALA A 557 -8.42 46.97 17.27
C ALA A 557 -9.83 47.32 16.77
N SER A 558 -10.38 46.47 15.90
CA SER A 558 -11.80 46.54 15.56
C SER A 558 -12.64 46.30 16.82
N PRO A 559 -13.71 47.08 17.07
CA PRO A 559 -14.63 46.84 18.19
C PRO A 559 -15.58 45.65 17.96
N SER A 560 -15.52 44.99 16.79
CA SER A 560 -16.45 43.93 16.39
C SER A 560 -16.36 42.71 17.30
N VAL A 561 -17.50 42.11 17.61
CA VAL A 561 -17.63 40.91 18.45
C VAL A 561 -18.08 39.69 17.65
N GLY A 562 -17.88 38.50 18.22
CA GLY A 562 -18.31 37.23 17.61
C GLY A 562 -17.20 36.35 17.01
N GLY A 563 -15.92 36.73 17.13
CA GLY A 563 -14.81 35.84 16.76
C GLY A 563 -13.41 36.44 16.93
N PRO A 564 -12.35 35.66 16.70
CA PRO A 564 -10.97 36.13 16.77
C PRO A 564 -10.63 36.99 15.54
N VAL A 565 -10.64 38.31 15.71
CA VAL A 565 -10.29 39.27 14.66
C VAL A 565 -8.81 39.14 14.27
N SER A 566 -8.53 39.30 12.98
CA SER A 566 -7.18 39.47 12.43
C SER A 566 -7.18 40.60 11.40
N TYR A 567 -6.01 41.10 11.03
CA TYR A 567 -5.84 42.28 10.21
C TYR A 567 -4.96 41.94 9.00
N ARG A 568 -5.50 42.05 7.78
CA ARG A 568 -4.67 42.08 6.57
C ARG A 568 -4.16 43.50 6.38
N VAL A 569 -2.86 43.61 6.14
CA VAL A 569 -2.18 44.89 5.90
C VAL A 569 -1.67 44.89 4.46
N GLU A 570 -2.04 45.91 3.69
CA GLU A 570 -1.63 46.09 2.30
C GLU A 570 -0.87 47.42 2.16
N ARG A 571 0.31 47.38 1.55
CA ARG A 571 0.98 48.56 1.03
C ARG A 571 0.35 48.94 -0.31
N VAL A 572 0.06 50.22 -0.50
CA VAL A 572 -0.50 50.77 -1.74
C VAL A 572 0.45 51.83 -2.29
N VAL A 573 0.89 51.65 -3.53
CA VAL A 573 1.80 52.56 -4.24
C VAL A 573 1.23 52.95 -5.61
N PRO A 574 1.53 54.15 -6.13
CA PRO A 574 1.21 54.50 -7.51
C PRO A 574 2.00 53.61 -8.48
N VAL A 575 1.31 53.07 -9.49
CA VAL A 575 1.89 52.31 -10.60
C VAL A 575 1.32 52.90 -11.89
N GLU A 576 2.18 53.16 -12.88
CA GLU A 576 1.72 53.60 -14.21
C GLU A 576 0.98 52.47 -14.92
N ALA A 577 -0.22 52.75 -15.44
CA ALA A 577 -0.93 51.82 -16.30
C ALA A 577 -0.19 51.69 -17.64
N GLY A 578 -0.02 50.47 -18.15
CA GLY A 578 0.71 50.20 -19.40
C GLY A 578 0.15 50.89 -20.65
N ASP A 579 -1.07 51.42 -20.55
CA ASP A 579 -1.79 52.12 -21.59
C ASP A 579 -1.41 53.62 -21.69
N GLY A 580 -0.55 54.11 -20.79
CA GLY A 580 -0.03 55.49 -20.79
C GLY A 580 -1.01 56.58 -20.35
N GLN A 581 -2.23 56.22 -19.92
CA GLN A 581 -3.30 57.15 -19.54
C GLN A 581 -3.88 56.90 -18.14
N GLY A 582 -3.03 56.61 -17.15
CA GLY A 582 -3.45 56.58 -15.75
C GLY A 582 -2.38 56.11 -14.76
N VAL A 583 -2.53 56.55 -13.51
CA VAL A 583 -1.79 56.00 -12.36
C VAL A 583 -2.76 55.16 -11.54
N ALA A 584 -2.54 53.84 -11.52
CA ALA A 584 -3.35 52.89 -10.78
C ALA A 584 -2.73 52.59 -9.39
N PRO A 585 -3.54 52.29 -8.36
CA PRO A 585 -3.04 51.86 -7.06
C PRO A 585 -2.55 50.40 -7.10
N GLY A 586 -1.24 50.20 -7.21
CA GLY A 586 -0.60 48.90 -7.05
C GLY A 586 -0.61 48.46 -5.59
N ARG A 587 -1.26 47.32 -5.30
CA ARG A 587 -1.37 46.74 -3.96
C ARG A 587 -0.32 45.65 -3.73
N SER A 588 0.26 45.62 -2.54
CA SER A 588 1.21 44.60 -2.08
C SER A 588 0.84 44.18 -0.66
N SER A 589 0.40 42.93 -0.48
CA SER A 589 0.12 42.40 0.87
C SER A 589 1.42 42.30 1.67
N LEU A 590 1.42 42.86 2.88
CA LEU A 590 2.49 42.71 3.87
C LEU A 590 2.26 41.49 4.79
N GLY A 591 1.05 40.92 4.76
CA GLY A 591 0.68 39.74 5.52
C GLY A 591 -0.70 39.85 6.18
N THR A 592 -0.94 38.98 7.16
CA THR A 592 -2.13 39.03 8.01
C THR A 592 -1.71 38.70 9.44
N THR A 593 -2.05 39.57 10.39
CA THR A 593 -1.60 39.52 11.79
C THR A 593 -2.78 39.53 12.76
N ARG A 594 -2.58 39.05 13.99
CA ARG A 594 -3.52 39.29 15.12
C ARG A 594 -3.07 40.43 16.03
N SER A 595 -1.84 40.92 15.86
CA SER A 595 -1.38 42.14 16.54
C SER A 595 -2.05 43.37 15.94
N THR A 596 -1.98 44.49 16.65
CA THR A 596 -2.45 45.81 16.20
C THR A 596 -1.32 46.70 15.69
N GLU A 597 -0.21 46.08 15.30
CA GLU A 597 1.02 46.70 14.78
C GLU A 597 1.66 45.81 13.70
N LEU A 598 2.41 46.43 12.78
CA LEU A 598 3.21 45.74 11.75
C LEU A 598 4.34 46.67 11.22
N CYS A 599 5.51 46.11 10.93
CA CYS A 599 6.64 46.84 10.32
C CYS A 599 6.77 46.53 8.82
N ASP A 600 6.88 47.56 7.99
CA ASP A 600 7.24 47.46 6.57
C ASP A 600 8.69 47.91 6.32
N ALA A 601 9.63 46.98 6.44
CA ALA A 601 11.02 47.19 6.01
C ALA A 601 11.19 47.21 4.48
N GLY A 602 10.17 46.78 3.71
CA GLY A 602 10.20 46.69 2.25
C GLY A 602 9.64 47.93 1.55
N ALA A 603 9.29 48.98 2.29
CA ALA A 603 8.72 50.21 1.75
C ALA A 603 9.66 50.86 0.71
N PRO A 604 9.17 51.31 -0.47
CA PRO A 604 10.01 52.01 -1.45
C PRO A 604 10.26 53.46 -1.02
N ALA A 605 11.53 53.83 -0.88
CA ALA A 605 11.90 55.22 -0.63
C ALA A 605 11.52 56.12 -1.81
N TRP A 606 11.19 57.38 -1.51
CA TRP A 606 10.82 58.45 -2.45
C TRP A 606 9.54 58.26 -3.29
N THR A 607 8.94 57.07 -3.29
CA THR A 607 7.59 56.83 -3.83
C THR A 607 6.53 57.19 -2.78
N PRO A 608 5.40 57.85 -3.12
CA PRO A 608 4.28 58.01 -2.20
C PRO A 608 3.66 56.66 -1.81
N VAL A 609 3.71 56.31 -0.53
CA VAL A 609 3.17 55.06 0.01
C VAL A 609 1.95 55.34 0.87
N ARG A 610 0.85 54.61 0.65
CA ARG A 610 -0.25 54.47 1.63
C ARG A 610 -0.27 53.06 2.20
N TYR A 611 -0.83 52.92 3.38
CA TYR A 611 -1.08 51.62 4.00
C TYR A 611 -2.57 51.45 4.27
N GLU A 612 -3.11 50.30 3.88
CA GLU A 612 -4.49 49.91 4.14
C GLU A 612 -4.54 48.74 5.12
N VAL A 613 -5.38 48.85 6.15
CA VAL A 613 -5.64 47.76 7.11
C VAL A 613 -7.10 47.36 7.05
N THR A 614 -7.35 46.07 6.80
CA THR A 614 -8.68 45.45 6.75
C THR A 614 -8.82 44.46 7.91
N ALA A 615 -9.80 44.65 8.80
CA ALA A 615 -10.15 43.65 9.80
C ALA A 615 -10.90 42.47 9.15
N LEU A 616 -10.66 41.27 9.67
CA LEU A 616 -11.17 39.99 9.18
C LEU A 616 -11.66 39.15 10.37
N CYS A 617 -12.86 38.56 10.27
CA CYS A 617 -13.41 37.65 11.26
C CYS A 617 -14.15 36.50 10.56
N GLY A 618 -13.46 35.37 10.40
CA GLY A 618 -13.89 34.33 9.45
C GLY A 618 -13.91 34.92 8.03
N GLU A 619 -15.01 34.71 7.30
CA GLU A 619 -15.21 35.33 5.97
C GLU A 619 -15.62 36.81 6.02
N ARG A 620 -16.07 37.33 7.17
CA ARG A 620 -16.46 38.75 7.32
C ARG A 620 -15.23 39.65 7.22
N ARG A 621 -15.37 40.78 6.52
CA ARG A 621 -14.30 41.75 6.29
C ARG A 621 -14.84 43.15 6.55
N SER A 622 -14.01 44.03 7.09
CA SER A 622 -14.36 45.45 7.23
C SER A 622 -14.16 46.19 5.92
N THR A 623 -14.61 47.45 5.86
CA THR A 623 -13.97 48.43 4.98
C THR A 623 -12.48 48.57 5.36
N PRO A 624 -11.56 48.76 4.39
CA PRO A 624 -10.20 49.15 4.70
C PRO A 624 -10.16 50.53 5.35
N VAL A 625 -9.24 50.75 6.27
CA VAL A 625 -8.82 52.10 6.69
C VAL A 625 -7.46 52.37 6.07
N GLU A 626 -7.29 53.55 5.46
CA GLU A 626 -6.04 53.95 4.81
C GLU A 626 -5.28 55.05 5.59
N THR A 627 -3.97 55.09 5.42
CA THR A 627 -3.15 56.24 5.84
C THR A 627 -3.15 57.33 4.78
N ALA A 628 -2.87 58.56 5.18
CA ALA A 628 -2.39 59.58 4.25
C ALA A 628 -1.12 59.10 3.51
N PRO A 629 -0.83 59.58 2.28
CA PRO A 629 0.40 59.22 1.57
C PRO A 629 1.65 59.73 2.30
N LEU A 630 2.60 58.82 2.57
CA LEU A 630 3.90 59.13 3.14
C LEU A 630 4.98 59.08 2.06
N VAL A 631 5.95 59.99 2.15
CA VAL A 631 7.19 59.95 1.37
C VAL A 631 8.35 60.07 2.36
N PHE A 632 9.31 59.16 2.26
CA PHE A 632 10.49 59.11 3.13
C PHE A 632 11.73 58.77 2.29
N THR A 633 12.90 59.12 2.80
CA THR A 633 14.21 58.82 2.22
C THR A 633 14.82 57.59 2.90
N ARG A 634 15.63 56.80 2.18
CA ARG A 634 16.48 55.76 2.78
C ARG A 634 17.94 56.12 2.59
N ASP A 635 18.73 56.01 3.64
CA ASP A 635 20.17 56.30 3.61
C ASP A 635 21.00 55.04 3.28
N ILE A 636 22.31 55.22 3.12
CA ILE A 636 23.25 54.10 3.04
C ILE A 636 23.52 53.48 4.42
N THR A 637 23.92 52.21 4.44
CA THR A 637 24.48 51.56 5.63
C THR A 637 25.83 50.92 5.33
N ASP A 638 26.56 50.48 6.36
CA ASP A 638 27.76 49.64 6.26
C ASP A 638 28.96 50.22 5.47
N LEU A 639 29.07 51.55 5.35
CA LEU A 639 30.17 52.21 4.64
C LEU A 639 31.56 51.77 5.17
N ARG A 640 32.40 51.27 4.26
CA ARG A 640 33.77 50.80 4.50
C ARG A 640 34.73 51.40 3.49
N ALA A 641 36.01 51.46 3.85
CA ALA A 641 37.09 51.87 2.96
C ALA A 641 38.27 50.89 3.03
N GLU A 642 38.79 50.49 1.87
CA GLU A 642 39.92 49.56 1.71
C GLU A 642 41.05 50.18 0.88
N ARG A 643 42.31 49.80 1.16
CA ARG A 643 43.48 50.18 0.36
C ARG A 643 43.76 49.12 -0.70
N THR A 644 43.80 49.54 -1.95
CA THR A 644 44.12 48.68 -3.10
C THR A 644 45.44 49.12 -3.74
N ALA A 645 46.02 48.29 -4.60
CA ALA A 645 47.23 48.62 -5.35
C ALA A 645 47.05 49.80 -6.34
N ALA A 646 45.82 50.25 -6.60
CA ALA A 646 45.48 51.32 -7.54
C ALA A 646 44.84 52.57 -6.88
N GLY A 647 44.62 52.56 -5.56
CA GLY A 647 43.95 53.63 -4.83
C GLY A 647 43.06 53.15 -3.69
N ILE A 648 42.05 53.92 -3.31
CA ILE A 648 41.08 53.56 -2.25
C ILE A 648 39.81 52.99 -2.88
N ARG A 649 39.28 51.92 -2.29
CA ARG A 649 37.96 51.36 -2.60
C ARG A 649 36.98 51.70 -1.48
N LEU A 650 35.74 52.05 -1.82
CA LEU A 650 34.64 52.24 -0.88
C LEU A 650 33.51 51.26 -1.19
N ASP A 651 32.94 50.63 -0.17
CA ASP A 651 31.79 49.72 -0.27
C ASP A 651 30.71 50.14 0.75
N TRP A 652 29.43 50.05 0.38
CA TRP A 652 28.28 50.33 1.24
C TRP A 652 27.01 49.61 0.77
N SER A 653 26.02 49.53 1.66
CA SER A 653 24.70 48.96 1.41
C SER A 653 23.67 50.05 1.09
N LEU A 654 22.74 49.79 0.16
CA LEU A 654 21.56 50.63 -0.07
C LEU A 654 20.39 49.79 -0.61
N GLY A 655 19.26 49.77 0.10
CA GLY A 655 18.10 48.96 -0.26
C GLY A 655 17.09 49.70 -1.16
N GLY A 656 17.07 49.43 -2.46
CA GLY A 656 16.06 49.97 -3.38
C GLY A 656 16.59 50.17 -4.81
N ALA A 657 15.74 50.70 -5.69
CA ALA A 657 16.10 50.95 -7.08
C ALA A 657 16.91 52.25 -7.24
N LEU A 658 18.21 52.11 -7.56
CA LEU A 658 19.06 53.08 -8.25
C LEU A 658 18.90 54.58 -7.88
N ALA A 659 18.80 54.89 -6.59
CA ALA A 659 18.98 56.28 -6.14
C ALA A 659 20.43 56.73 -6.38
N ALA A 660 20.62 58.01 -6.69
CA ALA A 660 21.94 58.57 -6.97
C ALA A 660 22.76 58.73 -5.68
N VAL A 661 23.78 57.90 -5.51
CA VAL A 661 24.70 58.02 -4.37
C VAL A 661 25.81 59.01 -4.71
N THR A 662 26.05 59.95 -3.83
CA THR A 662 27.07 60.99 -3.95
C THR A 662 28.20 60.71 -2.96
N VAL A 663 29.43 60.69 -3.47
CA VAL A 663 30.67 60.50 -2.70
C VAL A 663 31.42 61.82 -2.70
N GLU A 664 31.63 62.42 -1.54
CA GLU A 664 32.47 63.59 -1.34
C GLU A 664 33.78 63.21 -0.67
N ARG A 665 34.90 63.60 -1.28
CA ARG A 665 36.26 63.38 -0.78
C ARG A 665 36.86 64.70 -0.31
N THR A 666 37.33 64.71 0.92
CA THR A 666 38.14 65.78 1.52
C THR A 666 39.49 65.22 1.99
N VAL A 667 40.49 66.09 2.13
CA VAL A 667 41.72 65.73 2.87
C VAL A 667 41.44 65.91 4.37
N ALA A 668 41.78 64.92 5.19
CA ALA A 668 41.59 64.96 6.63
C ALA A 668 42.72 65.78 7.29
N PRO A 669 42.43 66.77 8.14
CA PRO A 669 43.45 67.52 8.86
C PRO A 669 44.02 66.71 10.05
N PRO A 670 45.28 66.96 10.48
CA PRO A 670 46.24 67.91 9.91
C PRO A 670 47.07 67.26 8.78
N ALA A 671 46.94 67.76 7.56
CA ALA A 671 47.72 67.30 6.41
C ALA A 671 48.63 68.42 5.88
N ALA A 672 49.85 68.08 5.47
CA ALA A 672 50.80 69.00 4.82
C ALA A 672 50.48 69.26 3.33
N VAL A 673 49.53 68.51 2.76
CA VAL A 673 49.13 68.60 1.35
C VAL A 673 47.68 69.09 1.26
N SER A 674 47.45 70.18 0.55
CA SER A 674 46.09 70.65 0.22
C SER A 674 45.65 70.09 -1.13
N GLN A 675 44.43 69.55 -1.18
CA GLN A 675 43.74 69.20 -2.42
C GLN A 675 42.31 69.76 -2.35
N PRO A 676 41.72 70.20 -3.49
CA PRO A 676 40.33 70.62 -3.52
C PRO A 676 39.41 69.43 -3.20
N PRO A 677 38.24 69.67 -2.58
CA PRO A 677 37.25 68.62 -2.40
C PRO A 677 36.77 68.11 -3.77
N ARG A 678 36.71 66.78 -3.94
CA ARG A 678 36.09 66.15 -5.11
C ARG A 678 34.71 65.60 -4.74
N ARG A 679 33.76 65.72 -5.65
CA ARG A 679 32.46 65.03 -5.58
C ARG A 679 32.33 64.11 -6.79
N ALA A 680 32.03 62.84 -6.54
CA ALA A 680 31.62 61.86 -7.54
C ALA A 680 30.16 61.46 -7.30
N ARG A 681 29.48 60.98 -8.35
CA ARG A 681 28.13 60.42 -8.26
C ARG A 681 28.15 59.03 -8.91
N GLY A 682 27.61 58.04 -8.20
CA GLY A 682 27.58 56.65 -8.63
C GLY A 682 26.21 56.01 -8.45
N THR A 683 26.05 54.84 -9.05
CA THR A 683 24.84 54.00 -8.97
C THR A 683 25.24 52.61 -8.48
N GLY A 684 24.83 52.25 -7.26
CA GLY A 684 25.20 51.00 -6.60
C GLY A 684 25.85 51.22 -5.23
N GLY A 685 26.51 50.18 -4.73
CA GLY A 685 27.14 50.11 -3.40
C GLY A 685 28.68 50.12 -3.40
N LEU A 686 29.31 50.64 -4.46
CA LEU A 686 30.75 50.51 -4.69
C LEU A 686 31.32 51.72 -5.45
N PHE A 687 32.45 52.25 -4.97
CA PHE A 687 33.24 53.29 -5.64
C PHE A 687 34.74 52.98 -5.54
N HIS A 688 35.51 53.38 -6.55
CA HIS A 688 36.97 53.29 -6.55
C HIS A 688 37.56 54.67 -6.82
N ASP A 689 38.40 55.16 -5.92
CA ASP A 689 39.16 56.39 -6.07
C ASP A 689 40.63 56.08 -6.39
N THR A 690 41.02 56.33 -7.63
CA THR A 690 42.39 56.16 -8.13
C THR A 690 43.18 57.49 -8.12
N ASP A 691 42.55 58.61 -7.77
CA ASP A 691 43.16 59.95 -7.74
C ASP A 691 43.62 60.28 -6.30
N VAL A 692 44.40 59.39 -5.69
CA VAL A 692 44.80 59.48 -4.28
C VAL A 692 46.33 59.58 -4.15
N VAL A 693 46.81 60.48 -3.29
CA VAL A 693 48.25 60.74 -3.11
C VAL A 693 48.80 60.03 -1.87
N VAL A 694 49.97 59.40 -2.05
CA VAL A 694 50.70 58.70 -0.99
C VAL A 694 51.14 59.68 0.11
N GLY A 695 50.96 59.29 1.38
CA GLY A 695 51.19 60.12 2.56
C GLY A 695 50.02 61.05 2.91
N VAL A 696 48.86 60.91 2.27
CA VAL A 696 47.65 61.71 2.52
C VAL A 696 46.55 60.86 3.13
N THR A 697 45.91 61.40 4.16
CA THR A 697 44.69 60.85 4.75
C THR A 697 43.47 61.51 4.11
N TYR A 698 42.59 60.70 3.51
CA TYR A 698 41.35 61.16 2.90
C TYR A 698 40.16 60.80 3.78
N ARG A 699 39.20 61.73 3.87
CA ARG A 699 37.89 61.53 4.48
C ARG A 699 36.82 61.57 3.41
N TYR A 700 36.04 60.51 3.33
CA TYR A 700 34.94 60.34 2.39
C TYR A 700 33.62 60.47 3.16
N HIS A 701 32.71 61.32 2.68
CA HIS A 701 31.32 61.39 3.10
C HIS A 701 30.45 60.84 1.96
N VAL A 702 29.55 59.90 2.25
CA VAL A 702 28.74 59.24 1.23
C VAL A 702 27.27 59.30 1.63
N PHE A 703 26.42 59.84 0.76
CA PHE A 703 24.99 60.09 1.01
C PHE A 703 24.15 59.94 -0.26
N VAL A 704 22.83 59.85 -0.12
CA VAL A 704 21.88 59.73 -1.23
C VAL A 704 21.28 61.10 -1.57
N GLU A 705 21.19 61.43 -2.87
CA GLU A 705 20.45 62.60 -3.35
C GLU A 705 19.16 62.18 -4.05
N TYR A 706 18.02 62.51 -3.44
CA TYR A 706 16.68 62.39 -4.02
C TYR A 706 16.24 63.72 -4.63
N GLN A 707 15.40 63.73 -5.68
CA GLN A 707 14.94 64.96 -6.35
C GLN A 707 13.42 65.13 -6.24
N ASP A 708 12.95 66.27 -5.75
CA ASP A 708 11.51 66.57 -5.70
C ASP A 708 10.92 66.83 -7.10
N ALA A 709 9.60 66.92 -7.19
CA ALA A 709 8.88 67.19 -8.44
C ALA A 709 9.14 68.60 -9.04
N ARG A 710 10.05 69.39 -8.44
CA ARG A 710 10.54 70.70 -8.90
C ARG A 710 12.06 70.70 -9.14
N GLY A 711 12.75 69.56 -8.94
CA GLY A 711 14.19 69.39 -9.12
C GLY A 711 15.07 69.71 -7.91
N HIS A 712 14.51 70.00 -6.73
CA HIS A 712 15.30 70.27 -5.53
C HIS A 712 15.92 68.98 -4.95
N PRO A 713 17.22 68.97 -4.61
CA PRO A 713 17.88 67.81 -4.00
C PRO A 713 17.58 67.71 -2.49
N ALA A 714 16.87 66.66 -2.09
CA ALA A 714 16.81 66.21 -0.70
C ALA A 714 18.00 65.26 -0.45
N ARG A 715 18.85 65.62 0.52
CA ARG A 715 20.03 64.82 0.93
C ARG A 715 19.72 64.00 2.17
N THR A 716 20.19 62.76 2.19
CA THR A 716 20.28 61.99 3.43
C THR A 716 21.49 62.43 4.26
N PRO A 717 21.53 62.17 5.58
CA PRO A 717 22.69 62.46 6.44
C PRO A 717 24.01 61.82 5.96
N GLY A 718 23.94 60.61 5.43
CA GLY A 718 25.08 59.83 4.96
C GLY A 718 25.98 59.28 6.07
N ALA A 719 27.06 58.63 5.65
CA ALA A 719 28.11 58.13 6.54
C ALA A 719 29.49 58.71 6.15
N GLU A 720 30.39 58.87 7.13
CA GLU A 720 31.78 59.26 6.90
C GLU A 720 32.76 58.11 7.21
N VAL A 721 33.83 58.01 6.41
CA VAL A 721 34.96 57.09 6.64
C VAL A 721 36.29 57.78 6.29
N THR A 722 37.36 57.48 7.03
CA THR A 722 38.67 58.14 6.89
C THR A 722 39.79 57.10 6.75
N LEU A 723 40.72 57.30 5.81
CA LEU A 723 41.77 56.33 5.47
C LEU A 723 43.05 56.98 4.93
N GLU A 724 44.21 56.51 5.39
CA GLU A 724 45.56 56.97 4.97
C GLU A 724 46.14 56.11 3.83
N VAL A 725 46.66 56.77 2.78
CA VAL A 725 47.34 56.14 1.65
C VAL A 725 48.83 55.95 1.96
N ALA A 726 49.26 54.72 2.26
CA ALA A 726 50.66 54.40 2.56
C ALA A 726 51.48 53.99 1.31
N ALA A 727 52.81 54.12 1.37
CA ALA A 727 53.71 53.72 0.29
C ALA A 727 53.96 52.19 0.29
N ARG A 728 53.68 51.51 -0.82
CA ARG A 728 53.97 50.07 -0.96
C ARG A 728 55.42 49.83 -1.42
N PRO A 729 56.23 49.02 -0.71
CA PRO A 729 57.58 48.67 -1.15
C PRO A 729 57.56 47.83 -2.42
N ARG A 730 58.66 47.85 -3.19
CA ARG A 730 58.78 47.09 -4.46
C ARG A 730 59.43 45.72 -4.23
N PRO A 731 58.98 44.65 -4.91
CA PRO A 731 59.67 43.36 -4.86
C PRO A 731 61.06 43.40 -5.51
N VAL A 732 61.91 42.45 -5.13
CA VAL A 732 63.15 42.11 -5.85
C VAL A 732 62.85 41.02 -6.88
N HIS A 733 63.29 41.19 -8.12
CA HIS A 733 62.98 40.25 -9.22
C HIS A 733 64.24 39.61 -9.84
N ASP A 734 65.43 40.07 -9.46
CA ASP A 734 66.72 39.81 -10.12
C ASP A 734 67.73 39.12 -9.18
N LEU A 735 67.24 38.35 -8.20
CA LEU A 735 68.09 37.54 -7.33
C LEU A 735 68.89 36.52 -8.16
N THR A 736 70.17 36.38 -7.83
CA THR A 736 71.11 35.41 -8.42
C THR A 736 71.92 34.72 -7.33
N ALA A 737 72.32 33.48 -7.56
CA ALA A 737 73.08 32.65 -6.62
C ALA A 737 74.28 32.01 -7.33
N ALA A 738 75.43 31.91 -6.66
CA ALA A 738 76.62 31.22 -7.17
C ALA A 738 77.43 30.60 -6.02
N THR A 739 77.92 29.36 -6.20
CA THR A 739 78.76 28.65 -5.22
C THR A 739 80.21 28.57 -5.71
N ALA A 740 81.16 28.94 -4.86
CA ALA A 740 82.59 28.76 -5.08
C ALA A 740 83.33 28.68 -3.73
N ALA A 741 84.36 27.84 -3.65
CA ALA A 741 85.24 27.68 -2.48
C ALA A 741 84.46 27.56 -1.15
N GLY A 742 83.54 26.58 -1.09
CA GLY A 742 82.72 26.28 0.09
C GLY A 742 81.69 27.35 0.49
N ARG A 743 81.44 28.40 -0.31
CA ARG A 743 80.45 29.44 -0.01
C ARG A 743 79.49 29.73 -1.16
N THR A 744 78.24 30.00 -0.83
CA THR A 744 77.22 30.49 -1.77
C THR A 744 77.04 31.99 -1.59
N THR A 745 77.21 32.76 -2.66
CA THR A 745 76.99 34.21 -2.68
C THR A 745 75.71 34.53 -3.44
N LEU A 746 74.93 35.46 -2.88
CA LEU A 746 73.62 35.87 -3.37
C LEU A 746 73.65 37.36 -3.72
N ARG A 747 73.15 37.75 -4.89
CA ARG A 747 73.20 39.13 -5.41
C ARG A 747 71.88 39.56 -6.07
N TRP A 748 71.49 40.82 -5.89
CA TRP A 748 70.28 41.43 -6.45
C TRP A 748 70.37 42.96 -6.45
N THR A 749 69.50 43.66 -7.18
CA THR A 749 69.41 45.13 -7.15
C THR A 749 68.65 45.60 -5.90
N PRO A 750 69.26 46.38 -4.98
CA PRO A 750 68.60 46.82 -3.76
C PRO A 750 67.52 47.89 -4.03
N PRO A 751 66.26 47.71 -3.58
CA PRO A 751 65.22 48.73 -3.71
C PRO A 751 65.54 49.96 -2.83
N PRO A 752 65.48 51.20 -3.36
CA PRO A 752 65.90 52.40 -2.62
C PRO A 752 65.15 52.58 -1.29
N GLY A 753 65.91 52.74 -0.20
CA GLY A 753 65.40 52.97 1.16
C GLY A 753 64.91 51.72 1.90
N TRP A 754 64.73 50.59 1.22
CA TRP A 754 64.15 49.38 1.79
C TRP A 754 65.18 48.32 2.20
N GLU A 755 64.79 47.45 3.12
CA GLU A 755 65.59 46.31 3.56
C GLU A 755 65.13 45.02 2.87
N VAL A 756 66.08 44.25 2.33
CA VAL A 756 65.79 42.95 1.72
C VAL A 756 66.35 41.84 2.59
N ARG A 757 65.50 40.85 2.90
CA ARG A 757 65.85 39.66 3.69
C ARG A 757 65.80 38.42 2.79
N ILE A 758 66.85 37.61 2.78
CA ILE A 758 66.88 36.37 2.01
C ILE A 758 66.64 35.19 2.95
N TYR A 759 65.61 34.40 2.66
CA TYR A 759 65.29 33.17 3.37
C TYR A 759 65.66 31.96 2.49
N ALA A 760 66.31 30.96 3.09
CA ALA A 760 66.62 29.67 2.48
C ALA A 760 65.66 28.59 2.95
N THR A 761 65.24 27.75 2.01
CA THR A 761 64.44 26.54 2.27
C THR A 761 65.06 25.36 1.50
N PRO A 762 65.12 24.15 2.07
CA PRO A 762 65.53 22.96 1.33
C PRO A 762 64.47 22.60 0.28
N VAL A 763 64.88 22.04 -0.85
CA VAL A 763 63.93 21.47 -1.82
C VAL A 763 63.22 20.26 -1.18
N PRO A 764 61.87 20.21 -1.16
CA PRO A 764 61.15 19.05 -0.63
C PRO A 764 61.45 17.79 -1.45
N GLN A 765 62.02 16.78 -0.82
CA GLN A 765 62.17 15.46 -1.45
C GLN A 765 60.82 14.73 -1.45
N PRO A 766 60.40 14.12 -2.57
CA PRO A 766 59.26 13.22 -2.57
C PRO A 766 59.58 11.98 -1.72
N PRO A 767 58.64 11.46 -0.92
CA PRO A 767 58.88 10.30 -0.07
C PRO A 767 59.18 9.06 -0.92
N ALA A 768 60.15 8.26 -0.48
CA ALA A 768 60.51 7.01 -1.16
C ALA A 768 59.37 5.98 -1.02
N VAL A 769 58.70 5.66 -2.11
CA VAL A 769 57.55 4.73 -2.13
C VAL A 769 58.03 3.29 -2.27
N PRO A 770 57.73 2.38 -1.33
CA PRO A 770 57.96 0.94 -1.52
C PRO A 770 57.01 0.38 -2.61
N ALA A 771 57.52 -0.47 -3.49
CA ALA A 771 56.76 -0.97 -4.62
C ALA A 771 55.74 -2.05 -4.21
N ALA A 772 54.46 -1.66 -4.05
CA ALA A 772 53.34 -2.61 -3.89
C ALA A 772 52.03 -2.10 -4.52
N ILE A 773 51.77 -2.58 -5.75
CA ILE A 773 50.44 -2.88 -6.32
C ILE A 773 49.39 -1.74 -6.36
N THR A 774 49.29 -1.12 -7.54
CA THR A 774 48.12 -0.42 -8.10
C THR A 774 46.85 -1.32 -8.14
N HIS A 775 45.60 -0.83 -8.23
CA HIS A 775 45.06 0.44 -8.74
C HIS A 775 43.85 0.94 -7.92
N VAL A 776 43.64 2.27 -7.91
CA VAL A 776 42.29 2.88 -7.90
C VAL A 776 42.26 3.93 -9.04
N THR A 777 41.11 4.07 -9.70
CA THR A 777 41.00 4.75 -11.01
C THR A 777 40.97 6.28 -10.89
N SER A 778 41.69 6.96 -11.79
CA SER A 778 41.72 8.43 -11.88
C SER A 778 40.62 8.99 -12.78
N THR A 779 39.96 10.07 -12.35
CA THR A 779 39.10 10.93 -13.19
C THR A 779 39.29 12.41 -12.86
N ALA A 780 40.49 12.96 -13.11
CA ALA A 780 40.74 14.40 -13.19
C ALA A 780 41.80 14.71 -14.25
N HIS A 781 41.38 14.99 -15.49
CA HIS A 781 42.28 15.44 -16.56
C HIS A 781 42.49 16.96 -16.46
N ALA A 782 43.59 17.37 -15.81
CA ALA A 782 44.17 18.69 -15.99
C ALA A 782 45.29 18.61 -17.03
N THR A 783 45.12 19.27 -18.18
CA THR A 783 46.09 19.22 -19.29
C THR A 783 47.27 20.16 -19.07
N SER A 784 48.45 19.60 -18.78
CA SER A 784 49.73 20.33 -18.85
C SER A 784 50.84 19.44 -19.43
N THR A 785 50.79 19.20 -20.74
CA THR A 785 51.91 18.60 -21.50
C THR A 785 53.04 19.61 -21.62
N GLY A 786 54.08 19.45 -20.81
CA GLY A 786 55.29 20.27 -20.87
C GLY A 786 56.48 19.59 -20.17
N PRO A 787 57.67 19.52 -20.78
CA PRO A 787 58.87 19.07 -20.10
C PRO A 787 59.25 20.03 -18.97
N TRP A 788 59.65 19.50 -17.81
CA TRP A 788 60.20 20.33 -16.73
C TRP A 788 61.45 21.08 -17.23
N PRO A 789 61.49 22.43 -17.15
CA PRO A 789 62.64 23.18 -17.63
C PRO A 789 63.89 22.91 -16.77
N TYR A 790 65.05 23.08 -17.41
CA TYR A 790 66.36 23.13 -16.76
C TYR A 790 66.44 24.30 -15.76
N PRO A 791 67.38 24.29 -14.79
CA PRO A 791 67.43 25.31 -13.74
C PRO A 791 67.59 26.73 -14.29
N GLY A 792 66.51 27.51 -14.20
CA GLY A 792 66.47 28.89 -14.66
C GLY A 792 65.17 29.61 -14.27
N SER A 793 65.27 30.48 -13.26
CA SER A 793 64.46 31.70 -12.99
C SER A 793 62.94 31.70 -13.29
N GLY A 794 62.24 30.59 -13.15
CA GLY A 794 60.77 30.52 -13.18
C GLY A 794 60.14 30.83 -11.82
N PRO A 795 58.93 31.43 -11.75
CA PRO A 795 58.24 31.70 -10.50
C PRO A 795 57.74 30.40 -9.85
N LEU A 796 58.46 29.91 -8.85
CA LEU A 796 58.07 28.76 -8.04
C LEU A 796 57.08 29.20 -6.94
N PRO A 797 55.84 28.65 -6.87
CA PRO A 797 54.93 28.93 -5.77
C PRO A 797 55.42 28.20 -4.50
N MET A 798 56.07 28.94 -3.61
CA MET A 798 56.70 28.36 -2.41
C MET A 798 55.72 28.14 -1.27
N ILE A 799 55.79 26.94 -0.68
CA ILE A 799 54.94 26.52 0.45
C ILE A 799 55.25 27.43 1.67
N GLY A 800 54.27 28.24 2.06
CA GLY A 800 54.26 28.99 3.32
C GLY A 800 54.73 30.45 3.29
N ILE A 801 55.39 30.93 2.23
CA ILE A 801 55.79 32.36 2.11
C ILE A 801 54.91 33.13 1.11
N GLY A 802 54.30 32.45 0.13
CA GLY A 802 53.41 33.06 -0.86
C GLY A 802 54.06 33.39 -2.22
N PRO A 803 53.27 33.86 -3.20
CA PRO A 803 53.73 34.12 -4.56
C PRO A 803 54.46 35.46 -4.72
N GLU A 804 55.27 35.57 -5.77
CA GLU A 804 55.94 36.82 -6.17
C GLU A 804 54.94 37.99 -6.29
N GLY A 805 55.21 39.07 -5.56
CA GLY A 805 54.42 40.29 -5.57
C GLY A 805 53.32 40.41 -4.51
N CYS A 806 53.07 39.41 -3.65
CA CYS A 806 52.12 39.56 -2.55
C CYS A 806 52.72 40.30 -1.34
N ASP A 807 51.86 40.91 -0.51
CA ASP A 807 52.22 41.38 0.83
C ASP A 807 52.09 40.24 1.84
N VAL A 808 53.08 40.05 2.70
CA VAL A 808 53.13 39.02 3.76
C VAL A 808 53.49 39.65 5.10
N SER A 809 52.93 39.13 6.19
CA SER A 809 53.33 39.51 7.56
C SER A 809 54.64 38.80 7.92
N LEU A 810 55.60 39.53 8.51
CA LEU A 810 56.86 38.92 8.98
C LEU A 810 56.63 37.84 10.06
N ALA A 811 55.54 37.96 10.83
CA ALA A 811 55.16 36.99 11.86
C ALA A 811 54.45 35.73 11.30
N ALA A 812 54.20 35.69 9.98
CA ALA A 812 53.60 34.53 9.30
C ALA A 812 54.61 33.72 8.47
N ILE A 813 55.91 34.08 8.51
CA ILE A 813 56.97 33.32 7.83
C ILE A 813 57.18 32.00 8.58
N PRO A 814 57.16 30.82 7.91
CA PRO A 814 57.28 29.53 8.60
C PRO A 814 58.66 29.28 9.20
N ASP A 815 58.71 28.68 10.39
CA ASP A 815 59.95 28.32 11.11
C ASP A 815 60.90 27.41 10.31
N SER A 816 60.38 26.69 9.32
CA SER A 816 61.18 25.90 8.36
C SER A 816 62.02 26.75 7.39
N SER A 817 61.83 28.07 7.38
CA SER A 817 62.51 29.01 6.48
C SER A 817 63.67 29.70 7.20
N ARG A 818 64.90 29.25 6.93
CA ARG A 818 66.10 29.78 7.57
C ARG A 818 66.47 31.15 6.98
N LEU A 819 66.49 32.21 7.80
CA LEU A 819 67.06 33.49 7.36
C LEU A 819 68.56 33.31 7.04
N VAL A 820 68.95 33.59 5.80
CA VAL A 820 70.36 33.61 5.33
C VAL A 820 71.02 34.93 5.74
N GLY A 821 70.26 36.02 5.69
CA GLY A 821 70.65 37.33 6.18
C GLY A 821 69.80 38.45 5.59
N LEU A 822 70.12 39.67 6.00
CA LEU A 822 69.45 40.90 5.59
C LEU A 822 70.46 41.88 5.02
N SER A 823 70.07 42.63 3.99
CA SER A 823 70.97 43.55 3.29
C SER A 823 70.20 44.69 2.62
N ARG A 824 70.83 45.86 2.62
CA ARG A 824 70.39 47.08 1.90
C ARG A 824 71.30 47.42 0.72
N SER A 825 72.34 46.60 0.48
CA SER A 825 73.38 46.81 -0.53
C SER A 825 73.35 45.79 -1.67
N GLY A 826 72.37 44.88 -1.70
CA GLY A 826 72.16 43.95 -2.82
C GLY A 826 73.03 42.69 -2.79
N GLN A 827 73.64 42.35 -1.65
CA GLN A 827 74.45 41.14 -1.51
C GLN A 827 74.31 40.50 -0.11
N VAL A 828 74.33 39.17 -0.05
CA VAL A 828 74.61 38.35 1.16
C VAL A 828 75.41 37.09 0.77
N SER A 829 75.97 36.35 1.73
CA SER A 829 76.70 35.09 1.46
C SER A 829 76.67 34.14 2.65
N GLU A 830 76.63 32.84 2.39
CA GLU A 830 76.66 31.79 3.42
C GLU A 830 77.65 30.65 3.09
N VAL A 831 77.84 29.72 4.04
CA VAL A 831 78.52 28.44 3.80
C VAL A 831 77.64 27.57 2.89
N ALA A 832 78.23 26.99 1.85
CA ALA A 832 77.49 26.20 0.87
C ALA A 832 77.04 24.86 1.47
N GLN A 833 75.73 24.59 1.42
CA GLN A 833 75.14 23.30 1.79
C GLN A 833 75.00 22.44 0.53
N VAL A 834 75.64 21.26 0.49
CA VAL A 834 75.71 20.42 -0.72
C VAL A 834 74.33 19.84 -1.07
N GLY A 835 73.70 20.38 -2.12
CA GLY A 835 72.36 19.98 -2.57
C GLY A 835 71.64 21.08 -3.38
N GLU A 836 70.33 20.91 -3.58
CA GLU A 836 69.44 21.94 -4.14
C GLU A 836 68.80 22.76 -2.99
N VAL A 837 68.95 24.09 -3.02
CA VAL A 837 68.42 25.04 -2.02
C VAL A 837 67.64 26.15 -2.72
N ILE A 838 66.49 26.56 -2.15
CA ILE A 838 65.69 27.66 -2.69
C ILE A 838 65.85 28.91 -1.80
N TYR A 839 66.25 30.01 -2.43
CA TYR A 839 66.43 31.33 -1.81
C TYR A 839 65.31 32.29 -2.22
N THR A 840 64.62 32.90 -1.25
CA THR A 840 63.49 33.82 -1.47
C THR A 840 63.80 35.21 -0.89
N PRO A 841 63.75 36.29 -1.68
CA PRO A 841 63.96 37.66 -1.20
C PRO A 841 62.64 38.31 -0.75
N LEU A 842 62.62 38.90 0.44
CA LEU A 842 61.49 39.67 0.98
C LEU A 842 61.89 41.13 1.19
N THR A 843 61.13 42.09 0.63
CA THR A 843 61.41 43.53 0.79
C THR A 843 60.53 44.12 1.88
N VAL A 844 61.13 44.59 2.97
CA VAL A 844 60.47 44.79 4.28
C VAL A 844 60.09 46.25 4.53
N HIS A 845 58.85 46.46 5.01
CA HIS A 845 58.37 47.73 5.58
C HIS A 845 57.65 47.47 6.92
N GLY A 846 58.29 47.82 8.03
CA GLY A 846 57.70 47.64 9.36
C GLY A 846 57.44 46.16 9.68
N GLY A 847 56.19 45.81 9.98
CA GLY A 847 55.77 44.43 10.27
C GLY A 847 55.44 43.57 9.04
N THR A 848 55.43 44.15 7.83
CA THR A 848 55.10 43.46 6.58
C THR A 848 56.26 43.49 5.59
N ALA A 849 56.18 42.64 4.58
CA ALA A 849 57.12 42.60 3.46
C ALA A 849 56.41 42.25 2.15
N VAL A 850 56.99 42.64 1.02
CA VAL A 850 56.56 42.19 -0.31
C VAL A 850 57.48 41.09 -0.80
N VAL A 851 56.88 39.97 -1.24
CA VAL A 851 57.60 38.77 -1.71
C VAL A 851 58.21 39.02 -3.08
N GLY A 852 59.52 38.82 -3.23
CA GLY A 852 60.24 38.85 -4.50
C GLY A 852 60.46 37.47 -5.11
N ARG A 853 61.13 37.43 -6.26
CA ARG A 853 61.36 36.20 -7.04
C ARG A 853 62.34 35.24 -6.36
N ALA A 854 61.89 34.02 -6.11
CA ALA A 854 62.72 32.96 -5.55
C ALA A 854 63.66 32.33 -6.60
N VAL A 855 64.79 31.79 -6.14
CA VAL A 855 65.84 31.15 -6.96
C VAL A 855 66.17 29.78 -6.38
N CYS A 856 66.01 28.72 -7.19
CA CYS A 856 66.53 27.40 -6.87
C CYS A 856 67.98 27.28 -7.34
N HIS A 857 68.88 26.84 -6.46
CA HIS A 857 70.32 26.81 -6.69
C HIS A 857 70.93 25.45 -6.31
N LEU A 858 71.79 24.90 -7.16
CA LEU A 858 72.50 23.64 -6.94
C LEU A 858 73.92 23.94 -6.43
N ALA A 859 74.13 23.87 -5.12
CA ALA A 859 75.37 24.27 -4.47
C ALA A 859 76.40 23.12 -4.44
N ILE A 860 77.01 22.83 -5.59
CA ILE A 860 78.01 21.77 -5.77
C ILE A 860 79.24 22.31 -6.51
N GLU A 861 80.43 21.93 -6.04
CA GLU A 861 81.71 22.34 -6.64
C GLU A 861 82.07 21.52 -7.90
N PRO A 862 82.89 22.05 -8.82
CA PRO A 862 83.44 21.29 -9.93
C PRO A 862 84.38 20.16 -9.46
N VAL A 863 84.67 19.18 -10.33
CA VAL A 863 85.67 18.13 -10.06
C VAL A 863 87.06 18.74 -9.82
N ARG A 864 87.90 18.06 -9.05
CA ARG A 864 89.25 18.52 -8.68
C ARG A 864 90.32 17.69 -9.37
N ASP A 865 91.51 18.26 -9.53
CA ASP A 865 92.70 17.59 -10.07
C ASP A 865 92.49 16.84 -11.40
N LEU A 866 91.72 17.41 -12.34
CA LEU A 866 91.58 16.82 -13.68
C LEU A 866 92.90 16.86 -14.44
N ARG A 867 93.47 15.67 -14.65
CA ARG A 867 94.74 15.43 -15.35
C ARG A 867 94.52 14.41 -16.46
N ALA A 868 95.21 14.61 -17.57
CA ALA A 868 95.27 13.70 -18.69
C ALA A 868 96.72 13.24 -18.90
N ASP A 869 96.91 11.95 -19.14
CA ASP A 869 98.19 11.30 -19.33
C ASP A 869 98.15 10.56 -20.68
N ASP A 870 98.95 11.04 -21.64
CA ASP A 870 98.95 10.54 -23.02
C ASP A 870 99.91 9.35 -23.18
N ARG A 871 99.35 8.17 -23.39
CA ARG A 871 100.09 6.91 -23.58
C ARG A 871 100.25 6.53 -25.05
N GLY A 872 99.96 7.44 -25.98
CA GLY A 872 100.18 7.28 -27.40
C GLY A 872 98.92 6.91 -28.16
N ASP A 873 98.43 5.69 -28.00
CA ASP A 873 97.17 5.24 -28.64
C ASP A 873 95.97 5.24 -27.68
N SER A 874 96.20 5.62 -26.42
CA SER A 874 95.18 5.95 -25.44
C SER A 874 95.59 7.15 -24.58
N ILE A 875 94.59 7.81 -24.00
CA ILE A 875 94.74 8.87 -23.01
C ILE A 875 94.07 8.39 -21.72
N VAL A 876 94.78 8.47 -20.59
CA VAL A 876 94.24 8.11 -19.27
C VAL A 876 93.89 9.39 -18.50
N LEU A 877 92.65 9.49 -18.05
CA LEU A 877 92.17 10.58 -17.21
C LEU A 877 92.15 10.18 -15.74
N SER A 878 92.62 11.07 -14.89
CA SER A 878 92.39 11.03 -13.44
C SER A 878 91.82 12.36 -12.96
N PHE A 879 90.90 12.29 -12.01
CA PHE A 879 90.27 13.44 -11.34
C PHE A 879 89.63 12.96 -10.03
N GLN A 880 89.41 13.88 -9.10
CA GLN A 880 88.69 13.63 -7.86
C GLN A 880 87.27 14.22 -7.93
N LEU A 881 86.28 13.43 -7.51
CA LEU A 881 84.91 13.88 -7.37
C LEU A 881 84.73 14.74 -6.11
N PRO A 882 83.84 15.75 -6.11
CA PRO A 882 83.50 16.50 -4.89
C PRO A 882 82.89 15.59 -3.81
N PRO A 883 83.09 15.89 -2.50
CA PRO A 883 82.43 15.17 -1.43
C PRO A 883 80.90 15.11 -1.62
N GLY A 884 80.32 13.91 -1.51
CA GLY A 884 78.89 13.67 -1.75
C GLY A 884 78.50 13.43 -3.21
N VAL A 885 79.45 13.46 -4.16
CA VAL A 885 79.22 13.17 -5.58
C VAL A 885 79.90 11.85 -5.95
N THR A 886 79.18 10.92 -6.57
CA THR A 886 79.68 9.58 -6.93
C THR A 886 79.77 9.33 -8.44
N GLU A 887 79.20 10.21 -9.26
CA GLU A 887 79.14 10.13 -10.72
C GLU A 887 79.69 11.42 -11.36
N ALA A 888 80.39 11.29 -12.49
CA ALA A 888 80.75 12.39 -13.38
C ALA A 888 80.36 12.05 -14.83
N ARG A 889 80.21 13.10 -15.64
CA ARG A 889 80.16 12.98 -17.10
C ARG A 889 81.43 13.57 -17.68
N VAL A 890 82.19 12.74 -18.39
CA VAL A 890 83.39 13.13 -19.15
C VAL A 890 82.99 13.34 -20.59
N LEU A 891 83.33 14.49 -21.16
CA LEU A 891 83.11 14.89 -22.54
C LEU A 891 84.46 15.09 -23.23
N TRP A 892 84.56 14.76 -24.52
CA TRP A 892 85.76 15.07 -25.31
C TRP A 892 85.44 15.44 -26.75
N ARG A 893 86.33 16.27 -27.32
CA ARG A 893 86.26 16.89 -28.65
C ARG A 893 87.67 16.96 -29.25
N ARG A 894 87.76 17.08 -30.58
CA ARG A 894 89.06 17.16 -31.30
C ARG A 894 89.43 18.57 -31.78
N ASP A 895 88.48 19.50 -31.72
CA ASP A 895 88.54 20.84 -32.31
C ASP A 895 88.67 21.95 -31.26
N GLN A 896 87.94 21.85 -30.16
CA GLN A 896 87.92 22.83 -29.06
C GLN A 896 87.46 22.18 -27.74
N PRO A 897 87.61 22.85 -26.57
CA PRO A 897 87.01 22.38 -25.32
C PRO A 897 85.49 22.22 -25.43
N PRO A 898 84.90 21.16 -24.82
CA PRO A 898 83.44 21.05 -24.70
C PRO A 898 82.83 22.26 -23.99
N THR A 899 81.73 22.79 -24.53
CA THR A 899 81.15 24.09 -24.11
C THR A 899 80.22 23.98 -22.90
N GLY A 900 79.79 22.78 -22.54
CA GLY A 900 78.88 22.51 -21.42
C GLY A 900 78.63 21.00 -21.26
N PRO A 901 77.96 20.57 -20.17
CA PRO A 901 77.77 19.14 -19.85
C PRO A 901 76.94 18.36 -20.89
N ASP A 902 76.17 19.07 -21.71
CA ASP A 902 75.31 18.52 -22.77
C ASP A 902 75.74 19.05 -24.18
N ASP A 903 77.03 19.35 -24.40
CA ASP A 903 77.57 19.78 -25.71
C ASP A 903 77.32 18.71 -26.80
N PRO A 904 76.50 19.00 -27.83
CA PRO A 904 76.04 18.00 -28.80
C PRO A 904 77.12 17.55 -29.81
N TYR A 905 78.27 18.23 -29.85
CA TYR A 905 79.40 17.86 -30.72
C TYR A 905 80.51 17.12 -29.94
N ALA A 906 80.37 16.99 -28.62
CA ALA A 906 81.26 16.20 -27.80
C ALA A 906 80.82 14.73 -27.75
N ALA A 907 81.77 13.81 -27.92
CA ALA A 907 81.57 12.45 -27.46
C ALA A 907 81.58 12.45 -25.92
N SER A 908 80.78 11.60 -25.28
CA SER A 908 80.66 11.60 -23.81
C SER A 908 80.58 10.20 -23.21
N ALA A 909 80.99 10.11 -21.94
CA ALA A 909 80.95 8.90 -21.14
C ALA A 909 80.53 9.22 -19.70
N LYS A 910 79.73 8.33 -19.10
CA LYS A 910 79.51 8.31 -17.66
C LYS A 910 80.71 7.64 -16.98
N VAL A 911 81.24 8.28 -15.96
CA VAL A 911 82.31 7.75 -15.11
C VAL A 911 81.84 7.75 -13.66
N THR A 912 82.12 6.68 -12.92
CA THR A 912 81.82 6.58 -11.47
C THR A 912 83.13 6.51 -10.70
N ASN A 913 83.13 6.94 -9.43
CA ASN A 913 84.33 6.92 -8.59
C ASN A 913 85.02 5.54 -8.59
N THR A 914 84.23 4.49 -8.37
CA THR A 914 84.67 3.09 -8.36
C THR A 914 85.30 2.64 -9.69
N SER A 915 84.87 3.20 -10.84
CA SER A 915 85.47 2.88 -12.14
C SER A 915 86.75 3.67 -12.44
N LEU A 916 87.05 4.75 -11.72
CA LEU A 916 88.37 5.39 -11.75
C LEU A 916 89.34 4.59 -10.89
N GLU A 917 88.94 4.28 -9.65
CA GLU A 917 89.77 3.57 -8.66
C GLU A 917 90.22 2.18 -9.16
N ILE A 918 89.28 1.34 -9.61
CA ILE A 918 89.57 -0.04 -10.06
C ILE A 918 90.44 -0.07 -11.33
N LYS A 919 90.38 0.95 -12.19
CA LYS A 919 91.05 0.98 -13.50
C LYS A 919 92.29 1.89 -13.56
N GLY A 920 92.69 2.49 -12.44
CA GLY A 920 93.81 3.45 -12.39
C GLY A 920 93.57 4.72 -13.21
N GLY A 921 92.30 5.15 -13.31
CA GLY A 921 91.84 6.22 -14.20
C GLY A 921 90.82 5.73 -15.24
N TRP A 922 90.28 6.66 -16.02
CA TRP A 922 89.38 6.38 -17.14
C TRP A 922 90.14 6.47 -18.47
N HIS A 923 90.03 5.45 -19.31
CA HIS A 923 90.86 5.27 -20.50
C HIS A 923 90.08 5.61 -21.76
N LEU A 924 90.53 6.63 -22.49
CA LEU A 924 90.04 7.01 -23.82
C LEU A 924 90.94 6.39 -24.89
N ALA A 925 90.35 5.65 -25.84
CA ALA A 925 91.06 5.26 -27.06
C ALA A 925 91.32 6.50 -27.92
N ALA A 926 92.60 6.77 -28.21
CA ALA A 926 93.06 8.01 -28.82
C ALA A 926 94.30 7.73 -29.71
N PRO A 927 94.11 7.15 -30.91
CA PRO A 927 95.22 6.80 -31.81
C PRO A 927 96.07 8.02 -32.21
N ARG A 928 97.32 7.78 -32.60
CA ARG A 928 98.29 8.82 -33.04
C ARG A 928 98.00 9.40 -34.45
N ASP A 929 96.79 9.91 -34.65
CA ASP A 929 96.33 10.49 -35.92
C ASP A 929 96.64 12.00 -36.12
N GLY A 930 97.37 12.60 -35.17
CA GLY A 930 97.84 13.99 -35.22
C GLY A 930 96.84 15.04 -34.71
N TRP A 931 95.65 14.61 -34.28
CA TRP A 931 94.60 15.50 -33.81
C TRP A 931 94.72 15.86 -32.32
N ALA A 932 94.21 17.06 -31.99
CA ALA A 932 94.02 17.44 -30.60
C ALA A 932 92.92 16.59 -29.94
N TYR A 933 92.96 16.51 -28.62
CA TYR A 933 91.91 15.97 -27.78
C TYR A 933 91.70 16.95 -26.62
N HIS A 934 90.62 17.71 -26.65
CA HIS A 934 90.16 18.51 -25.52
C HIS A 934 89.14 17.70 -24.72
N VAL A 935 89.22 17.78 -23.40
CA VAL A 935 88.38 17.00 -22.48
C VAL A 935 87.76 17.94 -21.45
N ALA A 936 86.51 17.72 -21.08
CA ALA A 936 85.86 18.38 -19.95
C ALA A 936 85.16 17.35 -19.05
N CYS A 937 85.15 17.60 -17.73
CA CYS A 937 84.55 16.71 -16.75
C CYS A 937 83.62 17.50 -15.82
N TYR A 938 82.38 17.03 -15.69
CA TYR A 938 81.30 17.69 -14.95
C TYR A 938 80.76 16.73 -13.88
N PRO A 939 80.64 17.15 -12.60
CA PRO A 939 80.07 16.32 -11.55
C PRO A 939 78.56 16.13 -11.75
N VAL A 940 78.06 14.93 -11.43
CA VAL A 940 76.65 14.54 -11.60
C VAL A 940 76.06 14.16 -10.24
N TYR A 941 75.15 14.98 -9.76
CA TYR A 941 74.40 14.76 -8.52
C TYR A 941 73.09 14.03 -8.81
N ARG A 942 72.55 13.29 -7.82
CA ARG A 942 71.26 12.61 -7.94
C ARG A 942 70.33 13.00 -6.79
N SER A 943 69.22 13.63 -7.14
CA SER A 943 68.13 14.00 -6.22
C SER A 943 66.86 13.29 -6.69
N GLY A 944 66.15 12.59 -5.80
CA GLY A 944 64.93 11.83 -6.15
C GLY A 944 65.11 10.80 -7.27
N GLY A 945 66.32 10.28 -7.48
CA GLY A 945 66.68 9.40 -8.60
C GLY A 945 67.03 10.11 -9.92
N VAL A 946 66.65 11.39 -10.08
CA VAL A 946 66.96 12.21 -11.27
C VAL A 946 68.41 12.67 -11.23
N ALA A 947 69.11 12.58 -12.36
CA ALA A 947 70.49 13.08 -12.50
C ALA A 947 70.50 14.57 -12.86
N ARG A 948 71.19 15.37 -12.06
CA ARG A 948 71.50 16.79 -12.30
C ARG A 948 72.99 16.91 -12.58
N VAL A 949 73.38 17.44 -13.75
CA VAL A 949 74.79 17.72 -14.04
C VAL A 949 75.10 19.16 -13.69
N VAL A 950 76.22 19.39 -12.99
CA VAL A 950 76.66 20.74 -12.64
C VAL A 950 77.25 21.41 -13.89
N ALA A 951 76.77 22.61 -14.25
CA ALA A 951 77.22 23.31 -15.45
C ALA A 951 78.70 23.75 -15.38
N ALA A 952 79.21 24.00 -14.17
CA ALA A 952 80.63 24.23 -13.93
C ALA A 952 81.40 22.89 -13.93
N GLY A 953 82.06 22.60 -15.04
CA GLY A 953 83.05 21.51 -15.16
C GLY A 953 84.48 22.05 -15.25
N VAL A 954 85.46 21.14 -15.17
CA VAL A 954 86.87 21.44 -15.44
C VAL A 954 87.24 20.88 -16.81
N SER A 955 88.00 21.64 -17.60
CA SER A 955 88.48 21.23 -18.91
C SER A 955 90.01 21.22 -19.01
N VAL A 956 90.57 20.26 -19.74
CA VAL A 956 92.00 20.12 -20.01
C VAL A 956 92.23 19.80 -21.49
N LEU A 957 93.31 20.36 -22.07
CA LEU A 957 93.84 19.88 -23.34
C LEU A 957 94.65 18.61 -23.09
N ALA A 958 94.07 17.47 -23.44
CA ALA A 958 94.61 16.15 -23.13
C ALA A 958 95.70 15.69 -24.13
N ARG A 959 95.62 16.16 -25.38
CA ARG A 959 96.66 16.06 -26.40
C ARG A 959 96.58 17.28 -27.33
N PRO A 960 97.68 17.99 -27.63
CA PRO A 960 97.69 19.06 -28.64
C PRO A 960 97.70 18.49 -30.06
N ALA A 961 97.18 19.24 -31.04
CA ALA A 961 97.29 18.87 -32.45
C ALA A 961 98.73 19.04 -32.95
N THR A 962 99.18 18.12 -33.79
CA THR A 962 100.46 18.21 -34.54
C THR A 962 100.26 18.35 -36.05
N ARG A 963 99.00 18.34 -36.51
CA ARG A 963 98.59 18.54 -37.91
C ARG A 963 97.91 19.92 -38.08
N PRO A 964 98.16 20.68 -39.17
CA PRO A 964 97.65 22.04 -39.35
C PRO A 964 96.28 22.13 -40.06
N ASP A 965 95.81 21.05 -40.70
CA ASP A 965 94.44 20.96 -41.23
C ASP A 965 93.41 20.98 -40.08
N PRO A 966 92.09 21.13 -40.30
CA PRO A 966 91.08 20.94 -39.25
C PRO A 966 90.63 19.46 -39.12
N PRO A 967 90.25 18.98 -37.93
CA PRO A 967 89.79 17.60 -37.75
C PRO A 967 88.45 17.35 -38.45
N PRO A 968 88.19 16.14 -38.97
CA PRO A 968 86.87 15.78 -39.47
C PRO A 968 85.88 15.79 -38.31
N MET A 969 84.95 16.75 -38.33
CA MET A 969 83.84 16.82 -37.39
C MET A 969 83.05 15.51 -37.43
N PRO A 970 82.78 14.85 -36.28
CA PRO A 970 81.92 13.69 -36.26
C PRO A 970 80.52 14.12 -36.73
N ALA A 971 80.03 13.49 -37.79
CA ALA A 971 78.64 13.66 -38.20
C ALA A 971 77.74 13.26 -37.03
N ALA A 972 76.80 14.13 -36.64
CA ALA A 972 75.92 13.88 -35.52
C ALA A 972 75.20 12.54 -35.72
N SER A 973 75.48 11.58 -34.83
CA SER A 973 74.99 10.21 -34.92
C SER A 973 73.52 10.12 -34.52
N GLY A 974 72.67 10.63 -35.41
CA GLY A 974 71.21 10.49 -35.39
C GLY A 974 70.77 9.05 -35.63
N SER A 975 71.23 8.13 -34.79
CA SER A 975 70.80 6.74 -34.70
C SER A 975 69.42 6.65 -34.05
N SER A 976 68.43 7.31 -34.65
CA SER A 976 67.03 7.01 -34.38
C SER A 976 66.74 5.58 -34.83
N PRO A 977 66.04 4.75 -34.03
CA PRO A 977 65.27 3.65 -34.61
C PRO A 977 64.27 4.25 -35.61
N GLY A 978 64.06 3.60 -36.75
CA GLY A 978 63.34 4.19 -37.88
C GLY A 978 61.86 4.49 -37.59
N GLY A 979 61.25 5.51 -38.22
CA GLY A 979 61.86 6.42 -39.22
C GLY A 979 60.88 7.41 -39.87
N SER A 980 61.03 7.61 -41.18
CA SER A 980 60.20 8.43 -42.10
C SER A 980 60.20 9.97 -41.93
N ALA A 981 61.24 10.59 -42.50
CA ALA A 981 61.25 11.71 -43.48
C ALA A 981 60.13 12.79 -43.51
N GLY A 982 60.52 14.06 -43.69
CA GLY A 982 59.57 15.16 -43.91
C GLY A 982 60.09 16.61 -44.08
N VAL A 983 61.34 16.79 -44.54
CA VAL A 983 61.91 17.90 -45.35
C VAL A 983 61.24 19.30 -45.39
N VAL A 984 62.06 20.35 -45.23
CA VAL A 984 61.84 21.73 -45.73
C VAL A 984 62.95 22.14 -46.72
N SER A 985 62.66 23.07 -47.64
CA SER A 985 63.65 23.74 -48.51
C SER A 985 63.29 25.21 -48.77
N ALA A 986 64.30 26.05 -49.00
CA ALA A 986 64.25 27.51 -48.78
C ALA A 986 64.02 28.39 -50.03
N GLY A 987 63.74 29.68 -49.80
CA GLY A 987 63.95 30.81 -50.73
C GLY A 987 63.10 32.07 -50.42
N VAL A 988 63.49 33.33 -50.72
CA VAL A 988 64.83 33.97 -50.85
C VAL A 988 64.67 35.52 -50.93
N VAL A 989 65.47 36.27 -50.15
CA VAL A 989 66.01 37.66 -50.40
C VAL A 989 65.12 38.93 -50.61
N SER A 990 65.43 39.97 -49.79
CA SER A 990 65.34 41.44 -50.01
C SER A 990 64.02 42.24 -49.90
N GLY A 991 64.13 43.53 -49.52
CA GLY A 991 63.09 44.56 -49.72
C GLY A 991 62.87 45.61 -48.60
N ARG A 992 63.09 46.90 -48.91
CA ARG A 992 62.67 48.13 -48.16
C ARG A 992 62.36 49.19 -49.26
N PRO A 993 61.66 50.34 -49.04
CA PRO A 993 60.95 50.85 -47.85
C PRO A 993 59.58 51.58 -48.13
N VAL A 994 58.96 52.16 -47.08
CA VAL A 994 58.28 53.50 -47.04
C VAL A 994 56.89 53.77 -47.73
N VAL A 995 55.95 54.26 -46.90
CA VAL A 995 54.84 55.26 -47.09
C VAL A 995 53.80 55.11 -48.24
N GLY A 996 52.51 55.25 -47.87
CA GLY A 996 51.37 55.57 -48.75
C GLY A 996 50.09 55.82 -47.94
N THR A 997 49.21 56.72 -48.38
CA THR A 997 48.07 57.22 -47.56
C THR A 997 46.81 57.52 -48.42
N VAL A 998 45.64 57.61 -47.76
CA VAL A 998 44.40 58.34 -48.16
C VAL A 998 43.37 57.67 -49.12
N ALA A 999 42.16 57.52 -48.54
CA ALA A 999 40.78 57.66 -49.09
C ALA A 999 40.04 56.62 -49.99
N ASP A 1000 38.77 56.46 -49.62
CA ASP A 1000 37.54 56.16 -50.40
C ASP A 1000 37.31 57.14 -51.59
N PRO A 1001 36.26 57.05 -52.47
CA PRO A 1001 34.96 56.39 -52.27
C PRO A 1001 34.18 55.82 -53.51
N ILE A 1002 32.93 55.36 -53.24
CA ILE A 1002 31.71 55.51 -54.09
C ILE A 1002 31.41 54.49 -55.27
N THR A 1003 30.44 53.58 -55.00
CA THR A 1003 29.13 53.48 -55.72
C THR A 1003 28.91 52.59 -56.99
N MET A 1004 28.01 51.58 -56.85
CA MET A 1004 27.04 51.00 -57.85
C MET A 1004 27.57 50.13 -59.05
N GLN A 1005 26.86 49.13 -59.64
CA GLN A 1005 25.67 48.32 -59.25
C GLN A 1005 25.62 46.92 -60.01
N PRO A 1006 24.58 46.41 -60.76
CA PRO A 1006 24.32 44.95 -60.93
C PRO A 1006 24.65 44.45 -62.38
N PRO A 1007 24.14 43.32 -62.96
CA PRO A 1007 23.25 42.24 -62.46
C PRO A 1007 23.61 40.77 -62.88
N GLY A 1008 22.78 39.79 -62.47
CA GLY A 1008 22.35 38.69 -63.37
C GLY A 1008 22.47 37.24 -62.90
N GLY A 1009 21.38 36.47 -63.04
CA GLY A 1009 21.43 35.03 -63.37
C GLY A 1009 20.77 34.04 -62.39
N PRO A 1010 20.23 32.88 -62.87
CA PRO A 1010 19.11 32.21 -62.19
C PRO A 1010 19.22 30.68 -62.00
N THR A 1011 18.32 30.08 -61.20
CA THR A 1011 17.53 28.87 -61.59
C THR A 1011 16.42 28.50 -60.57
N GLN A 1012 15.45 27.71 -61.03
CA GLN A 1012 14.33 27.07 -60.31
C GLN A 1012 14.50 25.52 -60.35
N PRO A 1013 13.61 24.64 -59.83
CA PRO A 1013 12.26 24.80 -59.22
C PRO A 1013 12.22 24.19 -57.77
N ARG A 1014 11.17 23.79 -57.03
CA ARG A 1014 9.67 23.87 -56.86
C ARG A 1014 9.41 23.21 -55.46
N THR A 1015 8.23 23.06 -54.83
CA THR A 1015 6.98 23.79 -54.43
C THR A 1015 6.25 22.81 -53.48
N GLY A 1016 5.39 23.12 -52.52
CA GLY A 1016 4.65 24.30 -52.02
C GLY A 1016 3.62 23.76 -50.99
N GLY A 1017 2.72 24.50 -50.32
CA GLY A 1017 2.42 25.94 -50.24
C GLY A 1017 1.28 26.18 -49.22
N TYR A 1018 1.13 27.42 -48.72
CA TYR A 1018 0.05 27.92 -47.83
C TYR A 1018 -1.22 28.32 -48.67
N PRO A 1019 -2.31 28.98 -48.19
CA PRO A 1019 -2.66 29.55 -46.85
C PRO A 1019 -4.15 29.36 -46.38
N LEU A 1020 -4.56 30.14 -45.35
CA LEU A 1020 -5.94 30.41 -44.89
C LEU A 1020 -6.81 31.15 -45.96
N PRO A 1021 -8.16 31.10 -45.87
CA PRO A 1021 -8.94 32.20 -45.24
C PRO A 1021 -10.22 31.73 -44.50
N ALA A 1022 -11.11 32.66 -44.09
CA ALA A 1022 -12.33 32.40 -43.29
C ALA A 1022 -13.61 33.00 -43.89
N ALA A 1023 -14.79 32.39 -43.62
CA ALA A 1023 -16.11 33.07 -43.58
C ALA A 1023 -17.29 32.16 -43.11
N THR A 1024 -18.21 32.73 -42.32
CA THR A 1024 -19.69 32.51 -42.22
C THR A 1024 -20.35 31.11 -42.29
N GLY A 1025 -21.21 30.82 -41.30
CA GLY A 1025 -22.30 29.82 -41.34
C GLY A 1025 -23.00 29.68 -39.97
N ALA A 1026 -24.34 29.56 -39.89
CA ALA A 1026 -25.07 29.63 -38.61
C ALA A 1026 -26.46 28.95 -38.58
N VAL A 1027 -26.88 28.47 -37.38
CA VAL A 1027 -28.27 28.12 -36.95
C VAL A 1027 -28.90 26.85 -37.61
N PRO A 1028 -29.83 26.07 -37.00
CA PRO A 1028 -30.43 26.06 -35.63
C PRO A 1028 -30.29 24.73 -34.82
N LEU A 1029 -30.89 24.73 -33.61
CA LEU A 1029 -31.30 23.56 -32.80
C LEU A 1029 -32.42 22.72 -33.46
N PRO A 1030 -32.75 21.52 -32.93
CA PRO A 1030 -33.88 21.43 -31.99
C PRO A 1030 -33.61 20.54 -30.75
N ALA A 1031 -34.57 20.50 -29.81
CA ALA A 1031 -34.47 19.80 -28.53
C ALA A 1031 -35.49 18.65 -28.37
N ALA A 1032 -35.23 17.75 -27.42
CA ALA A 1032 -36.22 16.90 -26.75
C ALA A 1032 -35.73 16.69 -25.29
N THR A 1033 -36.40 17.11 -24.22
CA THR A 1033 -37.72 16.69 -23.68
C THR A 1033 -37.79 15.19 -23.35
N GLY A 1034 -37.68 14.86 -22.06
CA GLY A 1034 -37.93 13.53 -21.49
C GLY A 1034 -37.90 13.63 -19.96
N THR A 1035 -38.98 13.28 -19.28
CA THR A 1035 -39.21 13.68 -17.87
C THR A 1035 -39.77 12.53 -17.03
N TYR A 1036 -39.08 12.21 -15.92
CA TYR A 1036 -39.50 11.29 -14.84
C TYR A 1036 -39.71 9.79 -15.22
N PRO A 1037 -39.78 8.85 -14.23
CA PRO A 1037 -39.61 9.01 -12.78
C PRO A 1037 -38.44 8.18 -12.17
N GLN A 1038 -38.30 8.29 -10.84
CA GLN A 1038 -37.46 7.45 -9.97
C GLN A 1038 -38.03 6.01 -9.82
N PRO A 1039 -37.25 5.00 -9.37
CA PRO A 1039 -36.84 4.91 -7.97
C PRO A 1039 -35.39 4.46 -7.71
N LEU A 1040 -34.86 4.83 -6.54
CA LEU A 1040 -33.58 4.34 -6.02
C LEU A 1040 -33.85 3.59 -4.71
N ALA A 1041 -33.76 2.26 -4.75
CA ALA A 1041 -33.88 1.42 -3.55
C ALA A 1041 -32.52 1.27 -2.85
N THR A 1042 -32.53 1.38 -1.52
CA THR A 1042 -31.35 1.23 -0.66
C THR A 1042 -31.20 -0.21 -0.17
N GLY A 1043 -29.99 -0.76 -0.14
CA GLY A 1043 -29.75 -2.03 0.59
C GLY A 1043 -28.32 -2.57 0.48
N PRO A 1044 -27.72 -3.15 1.54
CA PRO A 1044 -26.28 -3.44 1.61
C PRO A 1044 -25.97 -4.94 1.82
N LEU A 1045 -24.69 -5.28 2.11
CA LEU A 1045 -24.08 -6.46 2.77
C LEU A 1045 -22.58 -6.51 2.35
N ARG A 1046 -21.56 -7.03 3.08
CA ARG A 1046 -21.31 -7.35 4.51
C ARG A 1046 -19.83 -7.78 4.66
N PRO A 1047 -19.18 -7.68 5.85
CA PRO A 1047 -18.09 -8.63 6.19
C PRO A 1047 -17.98 -9.06 7.67
N VAL A 1048 -17.67 -10.35 7.91
CA VAL A 1048 -17.24 -11.08 9.14
C VAL A 1048 -16.64 -12.42 8.64
N PRO A 1049 -15.81 -13.25 9.34
CA PRO A 1049 -15.02 -13.14 10.60
C PRO A 1049 -13.49 -13.09 10.32
N GLU A 1050 -12.53 -13.43 11.20
CA GLU A 1050 -12.17 -13.17 12.63
C GLU A 1050 -10.90 -14.02 12.96
N HIS A 1051 -10.10 -13.62 13.97
CA HIS A 1051 -9.61 -14.49 15.05
C HIS A 1051 -8.78 -13.70 16.10
N ALA A 1052 -8.84 -14.11 17.38
CA ALA A 1052 -8.08 -13.57 18.52
C ALA A 1052 -6.68 -14.25 18.67
N SER A 1053 -5.78 -13.95 19.62
CA SER A 1053 -5.85 -13.31 20.97
C SER A 1053 -4.44 -12.72 21.33
N GLU A 1054 -4.01 -12.23 22.52
CA GLU A 1054 -4.54 -12.30 23.90
C GLU A 1054 -4.09 -11.10 24.80
N ALA A 1055 -3.42 -11.35 25.95
CA ALA A 1055 -3.19 -10.45 27.10
C ALA A 1055 -1.67 -10.40 27.50
N GLN A 1056 -1.13 -9.65 28.49
CA GLN A 1056 -1.62 -9.28 29.84
C GLN A 1056 -1.08 -7.93 30.42
N THR A 1057 -1.76 -7.49 31.49
CA THR A 1057 -1.53 -6.42 32.50
C THR A 1057 -0.25 -6.57 33.38
N ASN A 1058 0.27 -5.61 34.17
CA ASN A 1058 0.00 -4.16 34.44
C ASN A 1058 1.23 -3.46 35.11
N PRO A 1059 1.28 -2.10 35.21
CA PRO A 1059 2.37 -1.30 35.83
C PRO A 1059 2.11 -0.88 37.30
N PRO A 1060 3.12 -0.31 38.01
CA PRO A 1060 2.86 0.95 38.75
C PRO A 1060 4.04 1.96 38.92
N SER A 1061 3.69 3.24 39.12
CA SER A 1061 4.41 4.32 39.86
C SER A 1061 5.75 4.91 39.36
N GLY A 1062 5.97 6.21 39.64
CA GLY A 1062 7.23 6.96 39.42
C GLY A 1062 7.63 7.82 40.63
N PRO A 1063 8.63 8.71 40.51
CA PRO A 1063 8.64 9.97 41.27
C PRO A 1063 9.14 11.21 40.46
N THR A 1064 9.48 12.29 41.17
CA THR A 1064 9.48 13.70 40.69
C THR A 1064 10.83 14.39 40.46
N ALA A 1065 10.79 15.45 39.64
CA ALA A 1065 11.61 16.68 39.67
C ALA A 1065 13.05 16.67 39.11
N GLY A 1066 13.42 17.79 38.45
CA GLY A 1066 14.77 18.09 37.95
C GLY A 1066 14.74 19.14 36.83
N SER A 1067 15.34 20.32 37.06
CA SER A 1067 15.29 21.47 36.15
C SER A 1067 16.65 21.85 35.57
N SER A 1068 16.71 22.20 34.28
CA SER A 1068 17.73 23.12 33.75
C SER A 1068 17.29 23.79 32.45
N THR A 1069 17.63 25.07 32.30
CA THR A 1069 17.43 25.87 31.07
C THR A 1069 18.79 26.18 30.45
N GLY A 1070 18.95 25.93 29.15
CA GLY A 1070 20.13 26.31 28.37
C GLY A 1070 19.74 27.12 27.12
N PRO A 1071 20.60 28.05 26.64
CA PRO A 1071 20.26 28.92 25.52
C PRO A 1071 20.28 28.17 24.18
N THR A 1072 19.20 28.29 23.41
CA THR A 1072 19.10 27.71 22.06
C THR A 1072 19.85 28.58 21.04
N PRO A 1073 20.69 28.02 20.15
CA PRO A 1073 21.29 28.77 19.05
C PRO A 1073 20.23 29.16 18.00
N PRO A 1074 20.46 30.22 17.19
CA PRO A 1074 19.46 30.71 16.24
C PRO A 1074 19.13 29.66 15.17
N GLN A 1075 17.84 29.34 15.04
CA GLN A 1075 17.35 28.42 14.01
C GLN A 1075 17.41 29.06 12.62
N ALA A 1076 17.94 28.31 11.66
CA ALA A 1076 17.66 28.56 10.24
C ALA A 1076 16.15 28.37 9.96
N PRO A 1077 15.55 29.09 8.98
CA PRO A 1077 14.12 29.01 8.72
C PRO A 1077 13.69 27.57 8.39
N ALA A 1078 12.78 27.03 9.21
CA ALA A 1078 12.30 25.66 9.07
C ALA A 1078 11.44 25.51 7.81
N VAL A 1079 12.02 24.89 6.77
CA VAL A 1079 11.28 24.45 5.59
C VAL A 1079 10.27 23.38 6.03
N GLN A 1080 8.98 23.68 5.91
CA GLN A 1080 7.93 22.75 6.29
C GLN A 1080 7.99 21.48 5.43
N PRO A 1081 7.94 20.27 6.02
CA PRO A 1081 7.85 19.03 5.27
C PRO A 1081 6.71 19.08 4.26
N THR A 1082 7.01 18.67 3.05
CA THR A 1082 6.08 18.66 1.92
C THR A 1082 5.89 17.21 1.48
N VAL A 1083 4.64 16.83 1.26
CA VAL A 1083 4.22 15.54 0.73
C VAL A 1083 3.78 15.74 -0.71
N THR A 1084 4.48 15.13 -1.66
CA THR A 1084 4.06 15.02 -3.06
C THR A 1084 3.67 13.58 -3.36
N TYR A 1085 2.82 13.35 -4.36
CA TYR A 1085 2.54 11.99 -4.81
C TYR A 1085 2.25 11.90 -6.32
N THR A 1086 2.38 10.71 -6.86
CA THR A 1086 1.98 10.37 -8.24
C THR A 1086 1.10 9.13 -8.24
N VAL A 1087 0.26 8.99 -9.28
CA VAL A 1087 -0.69 7.89 -9.44
C VAL A 1087 -0.50 7.30 -10.84
N SER A 1088 -0.46 5.96 -10.94
CA SER A 1088 -0.26 5.25 -12.21
C SER A 1088 -0.94 3.87 -12.19
N ARG A 1089 -1.28 3.31 -13.35
CA ARG A 1089 -1.83 1.94 -13.44
C ARG A 1089 -0.72 0.93 -13.73
N SER A 1090 -0.58 -0.07 -12.86
CA SER A 1090 0.44 -1.12 -12.87
C SER A 1090 -0.19 -2.53 -13.01
N GLY A 1091 0.66 -3.56 -13.11
CA GLY A 1091 0.23 -4.97 -13.09
C GLY A 1091 -0.36 -5.51 -14.40
N TRP A 1092 -0.59 -6.83 -14.44
CA TRP A 1092 -1.18 -7.52 -15.59
C TRP A 1092 -2.59 -6.97 -15.85
N ARG A 1093 -2.88 -6.60 -17.11
CA ARG A 1093 -4.13 -5.92 -17.52
C ARG A 1093 -4.43 -4.58 -16.81
N ARG A 1094 -3.42 -3.90 -16.23
CA ARG A 1094 -3.57 -2.58 -15.57
C ARG A 1094 -4.59 -2.55 -14.41
N ARG A 1095 -4.79 -3.69 -13.72
CA ARG A 1095 -5.77 -3.82 -12.61
C ARG A 1095 -5.27 -3.31 -11.27
N THR A 1096 -3.99 -2.94 -11.17
CA THR A 1096 -3.39 -2.39 -9.95
C THR A 1096 -3.20 -0.88 -10.13
N LEU A 1097 -3.49 -0.11 -9.08
CA LEU A 1097 -3.21 1.30 -8.97
C LEU A 1097 -1.96 1.50 -8.11
N ARG A 1098 -0.88 1.96 -8.72
CA ARG A 1098 0.35 2.31 -8.03
C ARG A 1098 0.33 3.79 -7.64
N VAL A 1099 0.37 4.06 -6.34
CA VAL A 1099 0.56 5.40 -5.78
C VAL A 1099 1.96 5.49 -5.19
N GLN A 1100 2.75 6.48 -5.61
CA GLN A 1100 4.07 6.76 -5.04
C GLN A 1100 4.00 8.08 -4.28
N VAL A 1101 4.29 8.06 -2.99
CA VAL A 1101 4.25 9.22 -2.09
C VAL A 1101 5.67 9.55 -1.66
N HIS A 1102 6.08 10.81 -1.83
CA HIS A 1102 7.40 11.31 -1.45
C HIS A 1102 7.26 12.40 -0.39
N THR A 1103 7.99 12.28 0.71
CA THR A 1103 7.99 13.23 1.83
C THR A 1103 9.37 13.86 1.97
N THR A 1104 9.43 15.19 2.17
CA THR A 1104 10.70 15.90 2.42
C THR A 1104 11.08 15.97 3.91
N GLY A 1105 10.29 15.34 4.78
CA GLY A 1105 10.48 15.30 6.23
C GLY A 1105 9.31 14.58 6.92
N PRO A 1106 9.08 14.80 8.22
CA PRO A 1106 7.99 14.18 8.95
C PRO A 1106 6.60 14.48 8.36
N ALA A 1107 5.73 13.46 8.31
CA ALA A 1107 4.35 13.57 7.86
C ALA A 1107 3.44 12.62 8.65
N GLY A 1108 2.22 13.04 8.95
CA GLY A 1108 1.22 12.24 9.65
C GLY A 1108 0.54 11.19 8.77
N ASP A 1109 -0.44 10.49 9.33
CA ASP A 1109 -1.23 9.48 8.62
C ASP A 1109 -1.94 10.06 7.38
N LEU A 1110 -1.88 9.31 6.28
CA LEU A 1110 -2.41 9.68 4.97
C LEU A 1110 -3.38 8.60 4.49
N ILE A 1111 -4.50 9.00 3.89
CA ILE A 1111 -5.54 8.10 3.37
C ILE A 1111 -5.76 8.39 1.88
N LEU A 1112 -5.76 7.34 1.07
CA LEU A 1112 -6.16 7.39 -0.34
C LEU A 1112 -7.67 7.19 -0.44
N PHE A 1113 -8.38 8.24 -0.84
CA PHE A 1113 -9.83 8.21 -1.06
C PHE A 1113 -10.18 8.06 -2.54
N ALA A 1114 -11.29 7.39 -2.83
CA ALA A 1114 -11.85 7.22 -4.18
C ALA A 1114 -13.34 7.55 -4.26
N ARG A 1115 -13.72 8.19 -5.36
CA ARG A 1115 -15.10 8.60 -5.68
C ARG A 1115 -15.48 8.19 -7.10
N PRO A 1116 -16.64 7.54 -7.33
CA PRO A 1116 -17.14 7.27 -8.68
C PRO A 1116 -17.36 8.53 -9.51
N GLY A 1117 -17.04 8.47 -10.80
CA GLY A 1117 -17.04 9.59 -11.73
C GLY A 1117 -15.64 10.19 -11.96
N THR A 1118 -15.58 11.29 -12.71
CA THR A 1118 -14.32 11.94 -13.13
C THR A 1118 -13.91 13.12 -12.24
N VAL A 1119 -14.28 13.11 -10.97
CA VAL A 1119 -14.03 14.22 -10.02
C VAL A 1119 -13.36 13.67 -8.76
N PRO A 1120 -12.07 13.95 -8.51
CA PRO A 1120 -11.39 13.55 -7.28
C PRO A 1120 -12.06 14.15 -6.03
N PRO A 1121 -12.17 13.39 -4.93
CA PRO A 1121 -12.87 13.86 -3.73
C PRO A 1121 -12.15 15.02 -3.04
N ARG A 1122 -12.91 15.97 -2.49
CA ARG A 1122 -12.38 17.16 -1.80
C ARG A 1122 -12.25 16.99 -0.29
N ALA A 1123 -13.03 16.08 0.29
CA ALA A 1123 -12.97 15.73 1.70
C ALA A 1123 -13.24 14.23 1.91
N ALA A 1124 -12.81 13.69 3.06
CA ALA A 1124 -13.02 12.29 3.44
C ALA A 1124 -14.50 11.86 3.39
N ALA A 1125 -15.43 12.77 3.70
CA ALA A 1125 -16.87 12.52 3.68
C ALA A 1125 -17.48 12.34 2.26
N GLU A 1126 -16.73 12.59 1.19
CA GLU A 1126 -17.22 12.48 -0.20
C GLU A 1126 -16.87 11.14 -0.89
N ALA A 1127 -16.18 10.22 -0.20
CA ALA A 1127 -15.49 9.11 -0.83
C ALA A 1127 -15.31 7.88 0.07
N HIS A 1128 -14.89 6.77 -0.56
CA HIS A 1128 -14.49 5.55 0.13
C HIS A 1128 -12.96 5.52 0.32
N GLU A 1129 -12.50 5.04 1.48
CA GLU A 1129 -11.08 4.81 1.79
C GLU A 1129 -10.59 3.55 1.06
N LEU A 1130 -9.59 3.68 0.19
CA LEU A 1130 -8.96 2.55 -0.52
C LEU A 1130 -7.73 2.00 0.21
N SER A 1131 -6.97 2.86 0.89
CA SER A 1131 -5.72 2.48 1.54
C SER A 1131 -5.24 3.58 2.50
N ARG A 1132 -4.50 3.18 3.54
CA ARG A 1132 -3.93 4.06 4.56
C ARG A 1132 -2.42 3.89 4.66
N LEU A 1133 -1.70 5.00 4.75
CA LEU A 1133 -0.31 5.06 5.15
C LEU A 1133 -0.28 5.50 6.62
N ALA A 1134 0.42 4.76 7.47
CA ALA A 1134 0.85 5.27 8.76
C ALA A 1134 1.86 6.42 8.58
N ALA A 1135 2.06 7.22 9.62
CA ALA A 1135 3.01 8.33 9.67
C ALA A 1135 4.45 8.00 9.25
N VAL A 1136 5.26 9.05 9.07
CA VAL A 1136 6.68 9.02 8.70
C VAL A 1136 7.44 10.04 9.55
N ASP A 1137 8.53 9.65 10.20
CA ASP A 1137 9.36 10.55 11.00
C ASP A 1137 10.55 11.16 10.23
N GLN A 1138 10.74 10.76 8.96
CA GLN A 1138 11.88 11.12 8.12
C GLN A 1138 11.48 11.30 6.65
N ALA A 1139 12.33 11.96 5.87
CA ALA A 1139 12.15 12.11 4.43
C ALA A 1139 12.31 10.76 3.70
N GLY A 1140 11.50 10.50 2.67
CA GLY A 1140 11.61 9.27 1.88
C GLY A 1140 10.50 9.10 0.84
N THR A 1141 10.56 7.99 0.11
CA THR A 1141 9.54 7.64 -0.90
C THR A 1141 8.92 6.28 -0.56
N ARG A 1142 7.59 6.24 -0.41
CA ARG A 1142 6.80 5.02 -0.21
C ARG A 1142 5.99 4.72 -1.47
N THR A 1143 5.80 3.44 -1.77
CA THR A 1143 4.97 2.98 -2.90
C THR A 1143 3.86 2.07 -2.37
N ILE A 1144 2.64 2.28 -2.86
CA ILE A 1144 1.43 1.52 -2.54
C ILE A 1144 0.91 0.94 -3.85
N ASP A 1145 0.53 -0.34 -3.86
CA ASP A 1145 -0.18 -0.97 -4.97
C ASP A 1145 -1.58 -1.39 -4.46
N VAL A 1146 -2.63 -0.77 -5.01
CA VAL A 1146 -4.04 -1.01 -4.65
C VAL A 1146 -4.75 -1.76 -5.78
N THR A 1147 -5.40 -2.89 -5.49
CA THR A 1147 -6.11 -3.68 -6.51
C THR A 1147 -7.49 -3.08 -6.80
N LEU A 1148 -7.81 -2.90 -8.09
CA LEU A 1148 -9.08 -2.33 -8.58
C LEU A 1148 -10.09 -3.40 -9.04
N ASP A 1149 -9.98 -4.64 -8.55
CA ASP A 1149 -10.89 -5.71 -8.96
C ASP A 1149 -12.33 -5.43 -8.47
N GLY A 1150 -13.28 -5.45 -9.41
CA GLY A 1150 -14.69 -5.09 -9.17
C GLY A 1150 -15.03 -3.60 -9.33
N ALA A 1151 -14.05 -2.70 -9.46
CA ALA A 1151 -14.30 -1.26 -9.57
C ALA A 1151 -14.98 -0.87 -10.91
N GLN A 1152 -16.14 -0.21 -10.84
CA GLN A 1152 -16.78 0.41 -12.01
C GLN A 1152 -16.17 1.79 -12.28
N LEU A 1153 -15.24 1.84 -13.24
CA LEU A 1153 -14.55 3.05 -13.69
C LEU A 1153 -15.46 3.93 -14.57
N PRO A 1154 -15.24 5.26 -14.66
CA PRO A 1154 -14.11 6.01 -14.11
C PRO A 1154 -14.26 6.37 -12.62
N TRP A 1155 -13.13 6.47 -11.92
CA TRP A 1155 -13.04 6.93 -10.52
C TRP A 1155 -12.06 8.10 -10.41
N GLY A 1156 -12.39 9.12 -9.60
CA GLY A 1156 -11.45 10.14 -9.15
C GLY A 1156 -10.84 9.74 -7.80
N VAL A 1157 -9.51 9.83 -7.65
CA VAL A 1157 -8.80 9.46 -6.42
C VAL A 1157 -7.98 10.61 -5.86
N ARG A 1158 -7.89 10.74 -4.53
CA ARG A 1158 -7.06 11.78 -3.89
C ARG A 1158 -6.47 11.32 -2.57
N LEU A 1159 -5.23 11.71 -2.30
CA LEU A 1159 -4.56 11.52 -1.01
C LEU A 1159 -4.89 12.69 -0.05
N LEU A 1160 -5.44 12.38 1.13
CA LEU A 1160 -5.84 13.36 2.16
C LEU A 1160 -5.26 12.93 3.52
N PRO A 1161 -5.08 13.83 4.51
CA PRO A 1161 -4.63 13.45 5.85
C PRO A 1161 -5.77 12.75 6.62
N ALA A 1162 -5.42 11.84 7.54
CA ALA A 1162 -6.39 11.12 8.38
C ALA A 1162 -7.05 12.00 9.46
N LEU A 1163 -6.43 13.13 9.80
CA LEU A 1163 -6.92 14.13 10.75
C LEU A 1163 -6.83 15.53 10.13
N VAL A 1164 -7.64 16.47 10.61
CA VAL A 1164 -7.56 17.88 10.20
C VAL A 1164 -6.24 18.46 10.74
N HIS A 1165 -5.24 18.56 9.85
CA HIS A 1165 -3.85 18.99 10.05
C HIS A 1165 -3.42 19.33 11.50
N PRO A 1166 -2.89 18.36 12.27
CA PRO A 1166 -1.89 18.70 13.28
C PRO A 1166 -0.71 19.42 12.61
N THR A 1167 -0.25 20.52 13.21
CA THR A 1167 0.63 21.51 12.57
C THR A 1167 2.00 20.95 12.16
N GLY A 1168 2.45 21.27 10.94
CA GLY A 1168 3.86 21.20 10.58
C GLY A 1168 4.18 20.99 9.09
N TRP A 1169 3.26 20.37 8.34
CA TRP A 1169 3.55 19.82 7.00
C TRP A 1169 2.38 20.01 6.03
N THR A 1170 2.66 19.97 4.72
CA THR A 1170 1.68 20.25 3.64
C THR A 1170 1.64 19.13 2.58
N ILE A 1171 0.51 19.00 1.86
CA ILE A 1171 0.37 18.07 0.73
C ILE A 1171 0.22 18.86 -0.57
N THR A 1172 1.11 18.64 -1.53
CA THR A 1172 0.95 19.13 -2.91
C THR A 1172 0.11 18.13 -3.70
N GLN A 1173 -1.09 18.54 -4.09
CA GLN A 1173 -1.99 17.72 -4.90
C GLN A 1173 -1.58 17.76 -6.38
N PRO A 1174 -1.53 16.63 -7.10
CA PRO A 1174 -1.48 16.58 -8.56
C PRO A 1174 -2.72 17.25 -9.19
N PRO A 1175 -2.67 17.66 -10.47
CA PRO A 1175 -3.83 18.18 -11.16
C PRO A 1175 -4.92 17.11 -11.31
N ASP A 1176 -6.19 17.54 -11.28
CA ASP A 1176 -7.33 16.65 -11.12
C ASP A 1176 -7.54 15.67 -12.29
N ASP A 1177 -7.00 15.94 -13.48
CA ASP A 1177 -7.02 15.03 -14.63
C ASP A 1177 -6.07 13.83 -14.45
N ALA A 1178 -4.89 14.05 -13.88
CA ALA A 1178 -3.95 13.00 -13.49
C ALA A 1178 -4.45 12.13 -12.31
N LEU A 1179 -5.53 12.57 -11.66
CA LEU A 1179 -6.20 11.88 -10.55
C LEU A 1179 -7.47 11.11 -10.98
N VAL A 1180 -7.81 11.06 -12.27
CA VAL A 1180 -8.94 10.26 -12.80
C VAL A 1180 -8.46 8.95 -13.41
N ILE A 1181 -8.87 7.85 -12.80
CA ILE A 1181 -8.68 6.49 -13.32
C ILE A 1181 -9.77 6.20 -14.35
N ARG A 1182 -9.37 5.96 -15.59
CA ARG A 1182 -10.17 5.44 -16.71
C ARG A 1182 -9.64 4.06 -17.07
#